data_AF-A0A2E0S6H4-F1
#
_entry.id   AF-A0A2E0S6H4-F1
#
_cell.length_a   1.000
_cell.length_b   1.000
_cell.length_c   1.000
_cell.angle_alpha   90.00
_cell.angle_beta   90.00
_cell.angle_gamma   90.00
#
_symmetry.space_group_name_H-M   'P 1'
#
loop_
_entity.id
_entity.type
_entity.pdbx_description
1 polymer ?
#
loop_
_entity_poly.entity_id
_entity_poly.type
_entity_poly.pdbx_seq_one_letter_code
_entity_poly.pdbx_strand_id
1 'polypeptide(L)'
;MISHMLFRANTQGKKQTAFILNAICCVLFLCLAIGFRGCSMSGMQSVLEVQRTPLAYNAGLIDGMAMVEGKIRQEDATLRTKINSRACVYFDWKKEKEVKDSEGDTSWKTVASQTMSVDFRLVDSSGEVFVANNHGQPERLVKKTGYRRYGKYRETEYAILVVDTVTVVGAYRSEINRISRTERPLATKFTISTRGEDAILRTLGWSSMFWMVGAIFLFVFFVGLLFDLLGQHHIMMASLTLFVTLPPALFLQWMFVTNSQLDAGLERVQHYKQVVDSLPKKEQSQSLRLALLKRDTNVAVELYETYRTRTTNILHRFLGGYGPIDKLLLSSEEQSVLTGFPQRVRTGSVLQMSYVLLLAVGGILGTLLCGFMGYRKLGTKRMIENIPTSPVKGVVPGLTEVVGTILKKDKFISARYSGTSVVYCRYLKERRVKTDKDKYEWRTVESGVSLTDFLLKDETGQIVVDPEKAEVDASRTYYKRTGNLRYSEWTLKPGQELYILGPAVLDSFHDTELTIEHSSKERHFVISDQDESSVLLKYARTGLTYLGIGIASCASAVFILYGGASFDPFGYFAGALVAVLFLLVLNVAFIFNDLIFMKAWLSRAQANLNVSLKRRADLIPNLVEIMKTALSFEKDVQTKIAQLRHGITSDIATTDRVGGLLDRFKVLVEAYPTIKTDKLVMNLGNRIVEVENQLQFARSGFNAVTGTHNIRIRTFPDVLLARLMGMQPARFFQLDQQQEGQVVDVNALLDRKADTEQPPSQDDNGVLATMSSTELFAAAVFCVLCEDSKVDKAEFVRFYKNASSLTGLSDPNQLKALSEKIGAWVSTVGLKQAVTEIAKRLQSLSGNEEALALITVMNRMAESDGKITSAEEAMIAKFRDALGGVVGDGTNDSNQEIPLPPVQQEVSLETQQEILMLALISLVSADGEIKSEEFEAIVEFTIANTPLADRKQVRQLADSALDRIKAADLEVIVKDVAERLPNTFSKDVVAQLTQFITQLSEVDGEVHESEQMIATQYLKALRQS
;
A
#
# COMPACT_ATOMS: atom_id res chain seq x y z
N MET A 1 0.80 9.57 20.17
CA MET A 1 2.12 10.07 20.58
C MET A 1 3.27 9.25 19.98
N ILE A 2 3.30 7.92 20.16
CA ILE A 2 4.35 7.04 19.58
C ILE A 2 4.34 7.05 18.04
N SER A 3 3.17 6.91 17.40
CA SER A 3 3.01 7.06 15.94
C SER A 3 3.55 8.42 15.43
N HIS A 4 3.39 9.48 16.22
CA HIS A 4 3.86 10.82 15.89
C HIS A 4 5.38 11.01 16.09
N MET A 5 5.99 10.24 17.02
CA MET A 5 7.44 10.15 17.19
C MET A 5 8.09 9.32 16.07
N LEU A 6 7.46 8.21 15.68
CA LEU A 6 7.90 7.39 14.55
C LEU A 6 7.85 8.17 13.23
N PHE A 7 6.79 8.96 13.00
CA PHE A 7 6.71 9.87 11.87
C PHE A 7 7.88 10.87 11.84
N ARG A 8 8.18 11.52 12.98
CA ARG A 8 9.32 12.45 13.08
C ARG A 8 10.67 11.80 12.81
N ALA A 9 10.88 10.58 13.31
CA ALA A 9 12.13 9.83 13.07
C ALA A 9 12.29 9.46 11.59
N ASN A 10 11.19 9.14 10.90
CA ASN A 10 11.20 8.81 9.47
C ASN A 10 11.46 10.05 8.59
N THR A 11 10.88 11.20 8.94
CA THR A 11 11.06 12.47 8.21
C THR A 11 12.45 13.10 8.34
N GLN A 12 13.28 12.67 9.32
CA GLN A 12 14.64 13.19 9.52
C GLN A 12 15.75 12.33 8.87
N GLY A 13 15.41 11.46 7.92
CA GLY A 13 16.40 10.63 7.23
C GLY A 13 16.96 9.47 8.06
N LYS A 14 16.47 9.23 9.29
CA LYS A 14 16.92 8.14 10.16
C LYS A 14 16.02 6.90 10.05
N LYS A 15 15.81 6.40 8.82
CA LYS A 15 14.96 5.23 8.52
C LYS A 15 15.27 4.01 9.41
N GLN A 16 16.56 3.73 9.65
CA GLN A 16 16.98 2.63 10.54
C GLN A 16 16.53 2.81 11.99
N THR A 17 16.62 4.03 12.55
CA THR A 17 16.19 4.28 13.94
C THR A 17 14.67 4.20 14.09
N ALA A 18 13.92 4.63 13.06
CA ALA A 18 12.47 4.52 13.04
C ALA A 18 12.03 3.05 12.97
N PHE A 19 12.72 2.23 12.15
CA PHE A 19 12.47 0.80 12.05
C PHE A 19 12.73 0.07 13.38
N ILE A 20 13.89 0.29 14.00
CA ILE A 20 14.25 -0.32 15.30
C ILE A 20 13.25 0.09 16.38
N LEU A 21 12.90 1.38 16.45
CA LEU A 21 11.92 1.87 17.43
C LEU A 21 10.53 1.25 17.19
N ASN A 22 10.11 1.09 15.93
CA ASN A 22 8.84 0.47 15.61
C ASN A 22 8.82 -1.02 15.99
N ALA A 23 9.90 -1.76 15.71
CA ALA A 23 10.05 -3.16 16.10
C ALA A 23 10.00 -3.35 17.62
N ILE A 24 10.72 -2.51 18.39
CA ILE A 24 10.67 -2.52 19.86
C ILE A 24 9.25 -2.24 20.35
N CYS A 25 8.55 -1.26 19.75
CA CYS A 25 7.17 -0.98 20.08
C CYS A 25 6.26 -2.18 19.79
N CYS A 26 6.39 -2.84 18.63
CA CYS A 26 5.62 -4.04 18.31
C CYS A 26 5.76 -5.12 19.39
N VAL A 27 6.99 -5.46 19.78
CA VAL A 27 7.25 -6.47 20.83
C VAL A 27 6.63 -6.03 22.16
N LEU A 28 6.81 -4.78 22.56
CA LEU A 28 6.26 -4.25 23.80
C LEU A 28 4.72 -4.29 23.83
N PHE A 29 4.06 -3.90 22.74
CA PHE A 29 2.59 -3.95 22.64
C PHE A 29 2.06 -5.38 22.65
N LEU A 30 2.75 -6.33 22.00
CA LEU A 30 2.40 -7.74 22.05
C LEU A 30 2.54 -8.31 23.47
N CYS A 31 3.66 -8.04 24.15
CA CYS A 31 3.87 -8.47 25.53
C CYS A 31 2.83 -7.89 26.49
N LEU A 32 2.51 -6.60 26.36
CA LEU A 32 1.46 -5.96 27.16
C LEU A 32 0.07 -6.56 26.87
N ALA A 33 -0.26 -6.82 25.60
CA ALA A 33 -1.51 -7.46 25.23
C ALA A 33 -1.65 -8.86 25.86
N ILE A 34 -0.59 -9.67 25.82
CA ILE A 34 -0.55 -10.99 26.46
C ILE A 34 -0.68 -10.87 27.99
N GLY A 35 0.03 -9.92 28.61
CA GLY A 35 -0.03 -9.69 30.05
C GLY A 35 -1.44 -9.27 30.51
N PHE A 36 -2.04 -8.30 29.83
CA PHE A 36 -3.40 -7.82 30.13
C PHE A 36 -4.43 -8.93 29.96
N ARG A 37 -4.31 -9.71 28.89
CA ARG A 37 -5.13 -10.90 28.68
C ARG A 37 -4.96 -11.92 29.81
N GLY A 38 -3.74 -12.17 30.26
CA GLY A 38 -3.46 -13.05 31.41
C GLY A 38 -4.16 -12.58 32.69
N CYS A 39 -4.07 -11.29 33.00
CA CYS A 39 -4.79 -10.68 34.14
C CYS A 39 -6.31 -10.81 33.99
N SER A 40 -6.84 -10.61 32.79
CA SER A 40 -8.26 -10.76 32.51
C SER A 40 -8.75 -12.20 32.71
N MET A 41 -8.02 -13.18 32.15
CA MET A 41 -8.35 -14.61 32.27
C MET A 41 -8.28 -15.07 33.72
N SER A 42 -7.31 -14.60 34.50
CA SER A 42 -7.23 -14.89 35.93
C SER A 42 -8.47 -14.36 36.68
N GLY A 43 -8.87 -13.11 36.43
CA GLY A 43 -10.08 -12.55 37.05
C GLY A 43 -11.37 -13.28 36.63
N MET A 44 -11.45 -13.72 35.37
CA MET A 44 -12.57 -14.53 34.86
C MET A 44 -12.65 -15.89 35.54
N GLN A 45 -11.50 -16.56 35.74
CA GLN A 45 -11.44 -17.81 36.50
C GLN A 45 -11.92 -17.61 37.94
N SER A 46 -11.57 -16.50 38.59
CA SER A 46 -12.09 -16.16 39.93
C SER A 46 -13.61 -16.02 39.93
N VAL A 47 -14.19 -15.30 38.95
CA VAL A 47 -15.64 -15.14 38.81
C VAL A 47 -16.33 -16.49 38.66
N LEU A 48 -15.83 -17.34 37.74
CA LEU A 48 -16.40 -18.66 37.48
C LEU A 48 -16.23 -19.60 38.68
N GLU A 49 -15.14 -19.51 39.42
CA GLU A 49 -14.94 -20.30 40.65
C GLU A 49 -15.97 -19.92 41.73
N VAL A 50 -16.25 -18.62 41.94
CA VAL A 50 -17.30 -18.16 42.86
C VAL A 50 -18.68 -18.63 42.41
N GLN A 51 -18.99 -18.53 41.11
CA GLN A 51 -20.27 -18.99 40.55
C GLN A 51 -20.48 -20.51 40.69
N ARG A 52 -19.40 -21.30 40.71
CA ARG A 52 -19.44 -22.76 40.92
C ARG A 52 -19.46 -23.16 42.39
N THR A 53 -19.15 -22.27 43.33
CA THR A 53 -19.02 -22.64 44.76
C THR A 53 -20.38 -22.42 45.40
N PRO A 54 -21.07 -23.44 45.96
CA PRO A 54 -22.37 -23.24 46.60
C PRO A 54 -22.26 -22.28 47.80
N LEU A 55 -23.33 -21.53 48.08
CA LEU A 55 -23.40 -20.65 49.25
C LEU A 55 -23.86 -21.50 50.45
N ALA A 56 -22.89 -22.05 51.17
CA ALA A 56 -23.10 -23.04 52.22
C ALA A 56 -23.46 -22.39 53.56
N TYR A 57 -24.11 -23.16 54.43
CA TYR A 57 -24.21 -22.84 55.86
C TYR A 57 -22.96 -23.35 56.58
N ASN A 58 -22.61 -22.76 57.72
CA ASN A 58 -21.38 -23.09 58.46
C ASN A 58 -21.22 -24.59 58.76
N ALA A 59 -22.30 -25.28 59.12
CA ALA A 59 -22.26 -26.72 59.41
C ALA A 59 -22.07 -27.62 58.17
N GLY A 60 -22.34 -27.11 56.97
CA GLY A 60 -22.19 -27.80 55.68
C GLY A 60 -20.84 -27.58 55.00
N LEU A 61 -19.88 -26.93 55.66
CA LEU A 61 -18.58 -26.63 55.09
C LEU A 61 -17.72 -27.88 54.87
N ILE A 62 -17.08 -27.94 53.70
CA ILE A 62 -16.09 -28.97 53.34
C ILE A 62 -14.73 -28.34 53.06
N ASP A 63 -13.67 -29.14 53.22
CA ASP A 63 -12.30 -28.70 52.97
C ASP A 63 -12.10 -28.22 51.53
N GLY A 64 -11.45 -27.07 51.39
CA GLY A 64 -11.21 -26.41 50.11
C GLY A 64 -11.91 -25.07 50.00
N MET A 65 -12.29 -24.66 48.78
CA MET A 65 -12.96 -23.38 48.56
C MET A 65 -14.38 -23.40 49.11
N ALA A 66 -14.66 -22.45 50.01
CA ALA A 66 -15.93 -22.29 50.67
C ALA A 66 -16.44 -20.86 50.50
N MET A 67 -17.76 -20.74 50.38
CA MET A 67 -18.46 -19.46 50.43
C MET A 67 -19.57 -19.54 51.47
N VAL A 68 -19.51 -18.64 52.44
CA VAL A 68 -20.45 -18.59 53.56
C VAL A 68 -20.93 -17.17 53.79
N GLU A 69 -22.07 -17.05 54.43
CA GLU A 69 -22.62 -15.77 54.85
C GLU A 69 -23.22 -15.89 56.26
N GLY A 70 -23.00 -14.87 57.09
CA GLY A 70 -23.48 -14.88 58.48
C GLY A 70 -23.30 -13.53 59.16
N LYS A 71 -23.63 -13.48 60.45
CA LYS A 71 -23.42 -12.32 61.31
C LYS A 71 -22.13 -12.50 62.12
N ILE A 72 -21.62 -11.40 62.64
CA ILE A 72 -20.40 -11.41 63.44
C ILE A 72 -20.77 -11.63 64.90
N ARG A 73 -20.03 -12.50 65.59
CA ARG A 73 -20.18 -12.68 67.04
C ARG A 73 -19.84 -11.36 67.77
N GLN A 74 -20.70 -10.95 68.70
CA GLN A 74 -20.55 -9.66 69.40
C GLN A 74 -19.25 -9.55 70.21
N GLU A 75 -18.79 -10.64 70.80
CA GLU A 75 -17.58 -10.69 71.65
C GLU A 75 -16.29 -10.43 70.84
N ASP A 76 -16.26 -10.78 69.56
CA ASP A 76 -15.08 -10.62 68.70
C ASP A 76 -14.90 -9.17 68.22
N ALA A 77 -15.92 -8.33 68.37
CA ALA A 77 -15.93 -6.93 67.95
C ALA A 77 -15.20 -6.00 68.92
N THR A 78 -13.92 -6.28 69.11
CA THR A 78 -13.03 -5.57 70.05
C THR A 78 -12.62 -4.18 69.58
N LEU A 79 -12.77 -3.86 68.28
CA LEU A 79 -12.45 -2.55 67.73
C LEU A 79 -13.65 -1.61 67.76
N ARG A 80 -13.38 -0.30 67.79
CA ARG A 80 -14.39 0.74 67.64
C ARG A 80 -14.05 1.67 66.49
N THR A 81 -15.06 2.05 65.72
CA THR A 81 -14.87 2.99 64.62
C THR A 81 -14.47 4.39 65.13
N LYS A 82 -13.70 5.14 64.34
CA LYS A 82 -13.15 6.44 64.74
C LYS A 82 -14.17 7.56 64.73
N ILE A 83 -15.13 7.55 63.81
CA ILE A 83 -16.10 8.66 63.67
C ILE A 83 -17.28 8.51 64.65
N ASN A 84 -17.85 7.29 64.73
CA ASN A 84 -19.11 7.03 65.44
C ASN A 84 -18.95 6.05 66.62
N SER A 85 -17.73 5.60 66.92
CA SER A 85 -17.42 4.70 68.05
C SER A 85 -18.24 3.41 68.10
N ARG A 86 -18.68 2.93 66.93
CA ARG A 86 -19.46 1.68 66.80
C ARG A 86 -18.54 0.48 66.91
N ALA A 87 -19.02 -0.61 67.53
CA ALA A 87 -18.26 -1.86 67.59
C ALA A 87 -18.07 -2.44 66.18
N CYS A 88 -16.86 -2.91 65.89
CA CYS A 88 -16.48 -3.40 64.58
C CYS A 88 -15.33 -4.42 64.69
N VAL A 89 -15.13 -5.21 63.63
CA VAL A 89 -14.00 -6.13 63.48
C VAL A 89 -12.96 -5.64 62.47
N TYR A 90 -13.32 -4.61 61.70
CA TYR A 90 -12.43 -3.93 60.77
C TYR A 90 -12.90 -2.49 60.59
N PHE A 91 -11.95 -1.57 60.50
CA PHE A 91 -12.20 -0.24 59.95
C PHE A 91 -10.99 0.29 59.17
N ASP A 92 -11.27 1.04 58.11
CA ASP A 92 -10.33 1.91 57.40
C ASP A 92 -10.85 3.34 57.47
N TRP A 93 -10.10 4.19 58.18
CA TRP A 93 -10.42 5.60 58.37
C TRP A 93 -9.36 6.47 57.71
N LYS A 94 -9.81 7.47 56.94
CA LYS A 94 -8.95 8.45 56.28
C LYS A 94 -9.44 9.86 56.58
N LYS A 95 -8.51 10.73 56.95
CA LYS A 95 -8.70 12.16 57.12
C LYS A 95 -7.92 12.91 56.05
N GLU A 96 -8.63 13.69 55.27
CA GLU A 96 -8.09 14.47 54.17
C GLU A 96 -8.34 15.96 54.40
N LYS A 97 -7.40 16.80 53.97
CA LYS A 97 -7.49 18.26 54.02
C LYS A 97 -7.66 18.82 52.62
N GLU A 98 -8.59 19.74 52.47
CA GLU A 98 -8.81 20.56 51.29
C GLU A 98 -7.63 21.53 51.14
N VAL A 99 -6.92 21.38 50.04
CA VAL A 99 -5.80 22.23 49.64
C VAL A 99 -6.24 22.92 48.36
N LYS A 100 -6.23 24.25 48.39
CA LYS A 100 -6.31 25.06 47.17
C LYS A 100 -4.92 25.26 46.63
N ASP A 101 -4.72 24.99 45.35
CA ASP A 101 -3.49 25.37 44.69
C ASP A 101 -3.47 26.86 44.35
N SER A 102 -2.38 27.29 43.69
CA SER A 102 -2.17 28.66 43.25
C SER A 102 -3.13 29.12 42.15
N GLU A 103 -3.88 28.19 41.53
CA GLU A 103 -4.84 28.47 40.45
C GLU A 103 -6.29 28.52 40.96
N GLY A 104 -6.50 28.18 42.23
CA GLY A 104 -7.80 28.22 42.89
C GLY A 104 -8.53 26.87 42.90
N ASP A 105 -7.93 25.82 42.32
CA ASP A 105 -8.50 24.49 42.24
C ASP A 105 -8.35 23.75 43.58
N THR A 106 -9.45 23.13 44.01
CA THR A 106 -9.54 22.42 45.29
C THR A 106 -9.23 20.93 45.12
N SER A 107 -8.20 20.44 45.79
CA SER A 107 -7.86 19.03 45.89
C SER A 107 -7.86 18.55 47.35
N TRP A 108 -7.99 17.24 47.56
CA TRP A 108 -7.99 16.63 48.90
C TRP A 108 -6.68 15.87 49.11
N LYS A 109 -5.94 16.20 50.17
CA LYS A 109 -4.69 15.52 50.54
C LYS A 109 -4.86 14.75 51.84
N THR A 110 -4.51 13.47 51.86
CA THR A 110 -4.52 12.64 53.07
C THR A 110 -3.55 13.21 54.10
N VAL A 111 -4.05 13.49 55.31
CA VAL A 111 -3.29 14.01 56.45
C VAL A 111 -3.10 12.94 57.52
N ALA A 112 -4.08 12.05 57.67
CA ALA A 112 -3.99 10.89 58.54
C ALA A 112 -4.81 9.73 57.96
N SER A 113 -4.34 8.52 58.18
CA SER A 113 -5.09 7.30 57.88
C SER A 113 -4.79 6.24 58.92
N GLN A 114 -5.79 5.46 59.30
CA GLN A 114 -5.64 4.35 60.24
C GLN A 114 -6.51 3.19 59.77
N THR A 115 -5.91 2.02 59.69
CA THR A 115 -6.59 0.77 59.33
C THR A 115 -6.31 -0.27 60.40
N MET A 116 -7.34 -0.92 60.94
CA MET A 116 -7.21 -1.99 61.93
C MET A 116 -8.18 -3.13 61.60
N SER A 117 -7.76 -4.37 61.88
CA SER A 117 -8.55 -5.60 61.70
C SER A 117 -8.33 -6.54 62.87
N VAL A 118 -9.36 -7.29 63.23
CA VAL A 118 -9.32 -8.40 64.19
C VAL A 118 -9.99 -9.62 63.55
N ASP A 119 -9.47 -10.81 63.86
CA ASP A 119 -10.10 -12.08 63.46
C ASP A 119 -11.43 -12.25 64.18
N PHE A 120 -12.41 -12.91 63.54
CA PHE A 120 -13.75 -13.01 64.11
C PHE A 120 -14.43 -14.31 63.74
N ARG A 121 -15.41 -14.72 64.54
CA ARG A 121 -16.31 -15.83 64.24
C ARG A 121 -17.52 -15.33 63.47
N LEU A 122 -17.77 -15.99 62.35
CA LEU A 122 -18.97 -15.81 61.54
C LEU A 122 -20.02 -16.82 62.02
N VAL A 123 -21.16 -16.33 62.46
CA VAL A 123 -22.26 -17.11 63.05
C VAL A 123 -23.46 -17.09 62.11
N ASP A 124 -24.01 -18.26 61.86
CA ASP A 124 -25.28 -18.43 61.15
C ASP A 124 -26.22 -19.37 61.94
N SER A 125 -27.38 -19.70 61.39
CA SER A 125 -28.36 -20.58 62.06
C SER A 125 -27.87 -22.02 62.25
N SER A 126 -26.77 -22.43 61.61
CA SER A 126 -26.25 -23.80 61.63
C SER A 126 -25.03 -23.99 62.53
N GLY A 127 -24.29 -22.91 62.83
CA GLY A 127 -23.09 -22.96 63.65
C GLY A 127 -22.19 -21.72 63.52
N GLU A 128 -20.94 -21.84 63.95
CA GLU A 128 -19.92 -20.78 63.85
C GLU A 128 -18.64 -21.27 63.17
N VAL A 129 -18.00 -20.39 62.42
CA VAL A 129 -16.70 -20.63 61.74
C VAL A 129 -15.75 -19.46 61.98
N PHE A 130 -14.46 -19.75 62.19
CA PHE A 130 -13.45 -18.73 62.43
C PHE A 130 -12.93 -18.11 61.12
N VAL A 131 -12.82 -16.79 61.04
CA VAL A 131 -12.36 -16.06 59.84
C VAL A 131 -11.08 -15.29 60.16
N ALA A 132 -9.99 -15.63 59.45
CA ALA A 132 -8.65 -15.04 59.63
C ALA A 132 -8.52 -13.65 58.97
N ASN A 133 -9.28 -12.66 59.43
CA ASN A 133 -9.34 -11.30 58.86
C ASN A 133 -8.07 -10.46 59.06
N ASN A 134 -7.32 -10.64 60.15
CA ASN A 134 -6.13 -9.85 60.49
C ASN A 134 -4.88 -10.33 59.74
N HIS A 135 -4.52 -11.60 59.94
CA HIS A 135 -3.29 -12.19 59.35
C HIS A 135 -3.48 -12.72 57.92
N GLY A 136 -4.72 -12.92 57.48
CA GLY A 136 -5.02 -13.48 56.15
C GLY A 136 -4.93 -12.50 54.98
N GLN A 137 -4.74 -11.20 55.23
CA GLN A 137 -4.77 -10.12 54.24
C GLN A 137 -5.91 -10.27 53.20
N PRO A 138 -7.19 -10.36 53.63
CA PRO A 138 -8.31 -10.46 52.70
C PRO A 138 -8.47 -9.22 51.84
N GLU A 139 -9.00 -9.41 50.64
CA GLU A 139 -9.63 -8.35 49.88
C GLU A 139 -10.96 -7.97 50.57
N ARG A 140 -11.14 -6.70 50.93
CA ARG A 140 -12.28 -6.26 51.76
C ARG A 140 -13.21 -5.35 50.98
N LEU A 141 -14.44 -5.80 50.76
CA LEU A 141 -15.50 -5.05 50.09
C LEU A 141 -16.47 -4.49 51.14
N VAL A 142 -16.09 -3.33 51.68
CA VAL A 142 -16.74 -2.75 52.87
C VAL A 142 -17.65 -1.58 52.52
N LYS A 143 -18.80 -1.46 53.18
CA LYS A 143 -19.70 -0.30 53.06
C LYS A 143 -19.09 0.93 53.74
N LYS A 144 -19.41 2.12 53.23
CA LYS A 144 -19.04 3.38 53.88
C LYS A 144 -19.92 3.54 55.12
N THR A 145 -19.30 3.62 56.30
CA THR A 145 -20.00 3.66 57.60
C THR A 145 -20.00 5.05 58.23
N GLY A 146 -19.07 5.92 57.81
CA GLY A 146 -18.95 7.27 58.34
C GLY A 146 -18.46 8.28 57.32
N TYR A 147 -19.01 9.49 57.40
CA TYR A 147 -18.52 10.68 56.70
C TYR A 147 -18.67 11.89 57.61
N ARG A 148 -17.61 12.69 57.73
CA ARG A 148 -17.67 13.97 58.44
C ARG A 148 -16.89 15.01 57.65
N ARG A 149 -17.48 16.16 57.37
CA ARG A 149 -16.77 17.31 56.79
C ARG A 149 -16.84 18.48 57.77
N TYR A 150 -15.70 19.09 58.05
CA TYR A 150 -15.59 20.23 58.96
C TYR A 150 -14.47 21.16 58.54
N GLY A 151 -14.78 22.44 58.35
CA GLY A 151 -13.85 23.41 57.78
C GLY A 151 -13.24 22.90 56.47
N LYS A 152 -11.90 22.88 56.40
CA LYS A 152 -11.12 22.35 55.27
C LYS A 152 -10.79 20.86 55.39
N TYR A 153 -11.48 20.09 56.24
CA TYR A 153 -11.19 18.67 56.42
C TYR A 153 -12.41 17.80 56.07
N ARG A 154 -12.14 16.62 55.51
CA ARG A 154 -13.12 15.54 55.37
C ARG A 154 -12.55 14.26 55.95
N GLU A 155 -13.39 13.51 56.63
CA GLU A 155 -13.10 12.18 57.14
C GLU A 155 -14.05 11.19 56.49
N THR A 156 -13.49 10.07 56.04
CA THR A 156 -14.22 8.95 55.46
C THR A 156 -13.85 7.67 56.19
N GLU A 157 -14.86 6.88 56.51
CA GLU A 157 -14.70 5.62 57.24
C GLU A 157 -15.44 4.50 56.55
N TYR A 158 -14.76 3.37 56.38
CA TYR A 158 -15.32 2.09 55.93
C TYR A 158 -15.10 1.08 57.04
N ALA A 159 -16.14 0.43 57.53
CA ALA A 159 -16.01 -0.53 58.63
C ALA A 159 -16.93 -1.74 58.45
N ILE A 160 -16.50 -2.88 58.99
CA ILE A 160 -17.33 -4.07 59.13
C ILE A 160 -17.92 -4.04 60.54
N LEU A 161 -19.20 -3.67 60.63
CA LEU A 161 -19.90 -3.54 61.90
C LEU A 161 -20.44 -4.90 62.36
N VAL A 162 -20.62 -5.07 63.66
CA VAL A 162 -21.17 -6.31 64.24
C VAL A 162 -22.55 -6.67 63.71
N VAL A 163 -23.35 -5.63 63.42
CA VAL A 163 -24.71 -5.76 62.90
C VAL A 163 -24.75 -6.15 61.43
N ASP A 164 -23.62 -6.06 60.72
CA ASP A 164 -23.57 -6.35 59.29
C ASP A 164 -23.65 -7.86 59.05
N THR A 165 -24.34 -8.23 57.97
CA THR A 165 -24.22 -9.58 57.41
C THR A 165 -23.04 -9.59 56.45
N VAL A 166 -22.16 -10.57 56.62
CA VAL A 166 -20.87 -10.65 55.94
C VAL A 166 -20.81 -11.93 55.12
N THR A 167 -20.50 -11.80 53.84
CA THR A 167 -20.17 -12.90 52.94
C THR A 167 -18.66 -13.08 52.90
N VAL A 168 -18.19 -14.30 53.10
CA VAL A 168 -16.76 -14.66 53.10
C VAL A 168 -16.52 -15.72 52.05
N VAL A 169 -15.54 -15.48 51.18
CA VAL A 169 -15.03 -16.44 50.19
C VAL A 169 -13.58 -16.73 50.53
N GLY A 170 -13.25 -17.99 50.78
CA GLY A 170 -11.90 -18.39 51.15
C GLY A 170 -11.73 -19.89 51.24
N ALA A 171 -10.54 -20.32 51.67
CA ALA A 171 -10.28 -21.73 51.88
C ALA A 171 -10.66 -22.12 53.31
N TYR A 172 -11.58 -23.06 53.43
CA TYR A 172 -11.96 -23.68 54.69
C TYR A 172 -11.08 -24.90 54.97
N ARG A 173 -10.71 -25.06 56.25
CA ARG A 173 -10.06 -26.25 56.79
C ARG A 173 -10.83 -26.74 58.02
N SER A 174 -11.33 -27.95 57.97
CA SER A 174 -12.17 -28.55 59.01
C SER A 174 -11.39 -28.89 60.27
N GLU A 175 -10.10 -29.23 60.16
CA GLU A 175 -9.24 -29.55 61.30
C GLU A 175 -9.19 -28.42 62.35
N ILE A 176 -9.25 -27.17 61.89
CA ILE A 176 -9.10 -25.96 62.69
C ILE A 176 -10.34 -25.05 62.64
N ASN A 177 -11.42 -25.52 61.99
CA ASN A 177 -12.66 -24.77 61.74
C ASN A 177 -12.43 -23.31 61.31
N ARG A 178 -11.54 -23.11 60.34
CA ARG A 178 -11.06 -21.77 59.95
C ARG A 178 -11.11 -21.55 58.45
N ILE A 179 -11.60 -20.37 58.07
CA ILE A 179 -11.47 -19.81 56.72
C ILE A 179 -10.28 -18.85 56.71
N SER A 180 -9.31 -19.13 55.84
CA SER A 180 -8.13 -18.30 55.66
C SER A 180 -7.70 -18.23 54.20
N ARG A 181 -6.67 -17.42 53.95
CA ARG A 181 -5.88 -17.54 52.72
C ARG A 181 -5.22 -18.92 52.68
N THR A 182 -5.17 -19.53 51.51
CA THR A 182 -4.46 -20.79 51.28
C THR A 182 -3.12 -20.55 50.58
N GLU A 183 -2.16 -21.44 50.83
CA GLU A 183 -0.82 -21.43 50.24
C GLU A 183 -0.81 -21.97 48.80
N ARG A 184 -1.72 -22.90 48.47
CA ARG A 184 -1.96 -23.32 47.08
C ARG A 184 -2.67 -22.20 46.31
N PRO A 185 -2.33 -21.97 45.03
CA PRO A 185 -3.00 -20.95 44.22
C PRO A 185 -4.46 -21.37 43.98
N LEU A 186 -5.39 -20.78 44.73
CA LEU A 186 -6.82 -20.82 44.43
C LEU A 186 -7.11 -19.76 43.38
N ALA A 187 -8.11 -20.00 42.52
CA ALA A 187 -8.40 -19.05 41.44
C ALA A 187 -8.96 -17.73 41.99
N THR A 188 -9.55 -17.73 43.19
CA THR A 188 -10.10 -16.54 43.86
C THR A 188 -9.30 -16.17 45.11
N LYS A 189 -9.06 -14.87 45.28
CA LYS A 189 -8.43 -14.33 46.51
C LYS A 189 -9.38 -14.44 47.70
N PHE A 190 -8.80 -14.63 48.89
CA PHE A 190 -9.55 -14.58 50.14
C PHE A 190 -10.25 -13.22 50.27
N THR A 191 -11.59 -13.22 50.31
CA THR A 191 -12.41 -12.00 50.19
C THR A 191 -13.48 -11.94 51.28
N ILE A 192 -13.66 -10.76 51.87
CA ILE A 192 -14.68 -10.48 52.88
C ILE A 192 -15.54 -9.32 52.38
N SER A 193 -16.86 -9.53 52.27
CA SER A 193 -17.80 -8.54 51.73
C SER A 193 -18.96 -8.28 52.69
N THR A 194 -19.21 -7.00 52.99
CA THR A 194 -20.44 -6.53 53.68
C THR A 194 -21.54 -6.13 52.70
N ARG A 195 -21.24 -6.21 51.40
CA ARG A 195 -22.11 -5.84 50.28
C ARG A 195 -22.71 -7.06 49.58
N GLY A 196 -22.51 -8.26 50.13
CA GLY A 196 -22.99 -9.53 49.58
C GLY A 196 -22.09 -10.10 48.49
N GLU A 197 -22.55 -11.21 47.90
CA GLU A 197 -21.93 -11.90 46.75
C GLU A 197 -21.86 -10.99 45.50
N ASP A 198 -22.91 -10.21 45.26
CA ASP A 198 -23.01 -9.28 44.12
C ASP A 198 -21.78 -8.37 43.98
N ALA A 199 -21.31 -7.84 45.12
CA ALA A 199 -20.17 -6.93 45.11
C ALA A 199 -18.86 -7.66 44.79
N ILE A 200 -18.72 -8.92 45.20
CA ILE A 200 -17.55 -9.76 44.90
C ILE A 200 -17.51 -9.99 43.39
N LEU A 201 -18.61 -10.48 42.82
CA LEU A 201 -18.71 -10.74 41.38
C LEU A 201 -18.51 -9.48 40.54
N ARG A 202 -19.13 -8.35 40.91
CA ARG A 202 -18.97 -7.08 40.17
C ARG A 202 -17.53 -6.58 40.16
N THR A 203 -16.83 -6.66 41.29
CA THR A 203 -15.45 -6.15 41.39
C THR A 203 -14.50 -7.00 40.55
N LEU A 204 -14.62 -8.32 40.64
CA LEU A 204 -13.85 -9.27 39.83
C LEU A 204 -14.19 -9.12 38.34
N GLY A 205 -15.48 -9.00 38.00
CA GLY A 205 -15.96 -8.84 36.63
C GLY A 205 -15.48 -7.55 35.96
N TRP A 206 -15.65 -6.39 36.62
CA TRP A 206 -15.18 -5.11 36.09
C TRP A 206 -13.68 -5.10 35.81
N SER A 207 -12.88 -5.63 36.75
CA SER A 207 -11.43 -5.70 36.56
C SER A 207 -11.07 -6.60 35.37
N SER A 208 -11.65 -7.79 35.28
CA SER A 208 -11.42 -8.72 34.16
C SER A 208 -11.81 -8.11 32.81
N MET A 209 -12.95 -7.41 32.73
CA MET A 209 -13.39 -6.75 31.49
C MET A 209 -12.49 -5.59 31.09
N PHE A 210 -12.08 -4.75 32.04
CA PHE A 210 -11.18 -3.64 31.76
C PHE A 210 -9.85 -4.12 31.17
N TRP A 211 -9.25 -5.15 31.78
CA TRP A 211 -8.01 -5.74 31.27
C TRP A 211 -8.20 -6.37 29.89
N MET A 212 -9.34 -7.01 29.63
CA MET A 212 -9.62 -7.59 28.31
C MET A 212 -9.76 -6.53 27.22
N VAL A 213 -10.56 -5.48 27.47
CA VAL A 213 -10.73 -4.39 26.51
C VAL A 213 -9.37 -3.75 26.23
N GLY A 214 -8.56 -3.52 27.27
CA GLY A 214 -7.16 -3.09 27.10
C GLY A 214 -6.34 -4.03 26.22
N ALA A 215 -6.42 -5.36 26.43
CA ALA A 215 -5.71 -6.35 25.64
C ALA A 215 -6.12 -6.33 24.16
N ILE A 216 -7.43 -6.22 23.87
CA ILE A 216 -7.96 -6.14 22.49
C ILE A 216 -7.39 -4.91 21.77
N PHE A 217 -7.43 -3.74 22.41
CA PHE A 217 -6.90 -2.50 21.83
C PHE A 217 -5.39 -2.58 21.59
N LEU A 218 -4.63 -3.10 22.56
CA LEU A 218 -3.17 -3.28 22.42
C LEU A 218 -2.83 -4.26 21.30
N PHE A 219 -3.60 -5.33 21.15
CA PHE A 219 -3.39 -6.31 20.08
C PHE A 219 -3.68 -5.73 18.70
N VAL A 220 -4.80 -5.01 18.52
CA VAL A 220 -5.10 -4.34 17.24
C VAL A 220 -4.04 -3.28 16.90
N PHE A 221 -3.54 -2.56 17.91
CA PHE A 221 -2.45 -1.61 17.72
C PHE A 221 -1.14 -2.31 17.32
N PHE A 222 -0.80 -3.43 17.96
CA PHE A 222 0.33 -4.28 17.56
C PHE A 222 0.22 -4.71 16.09
N VAL A 223 -0.95 -5.20 15.67
CA VAL A 223 -1.18 -5.61 14.28
C VAL A 223 -0.96 -4.42 13.32
N GLY A 224 -1.47 -3.23 13.66
CA GLY A 224 -1.23 -2.02 12.88
C GLY A 224 0.25 -1.64 12.77
N LEU A 225 1.00 -1.69 13.87
CA LEU A 225 2.43 -1.41 13.86
C LEU A 225 3.23 -2.47 13.10
N LEU A 226 2.80 -3.74 13.14
CA LEU A 226 3.41 -4.83 12.38
C LEU A 226 3.26 -4.59 10.87
N PHE A 227 2.08 -4.17 10.41
CA PHE A 227 1.89 -3.79 9.01
C PHE A 227 2.75 -2.59 8.60
N ASP A 228 2.84 -1.57 9.47
CA ASP A 228 3.76 -0.45 9.26
C ASP A 228 5.24 -0.88 9.22
N LEU A 229 5.62 -1.91 9.98
CA LEU A 229 6.98 -2.47 10.00
C LEU A 229 7.29 -3.23 8.71
N LEU A 230 6.31 -3.99 8.20
CA LEU A 230 6.43 -4.79 6.98
C LEU A 230 6.30 -3.96 5.69
N GLY A 231 5.98 -2.67 5.80
CA GLY A 231 5.68 -1.82 4.63
C GLY A 231 4.44 -2.27 3.86
N GLN A 232 3.61 -3.13 4.45
CA GLN A 232 2.40 -3.64 3.82
C GLN A 232 1.21 -2.77 4.18
N HIS A 233 0.78 -1.93 3.25
CA HIS A 233 -0.35 -1.02 3.43
C HIS A 233 -1.64 -1.49 2.77
N HIS A 234 -1.65 -2.71 2.22
CA HIS A 234 -2.86 -3.33 1.70
C HIS A 234 -3.76 -3.82 2.84
N ILE A 235 -4.82 -3.06 3.09
CA ILE A 235 -5.88 -3.36 4.07
C ILE A 235 -6.44 -4.78 3.88
N MET A 236 -6.53 -5.24 2.62
CA MET A 236 -7.03 -6.56 2.29
C MET A 236 -6.15 -7.68 2.86
N MET A 237 -4.83 -7.63 2.62
CA MET A 237 -3.90 -8.64 3.15
C MET A 237 -3.90 -8.67 4.67
N ALA A 238 -4.01 -7.50 5.29
CA ALA A 238 -4.15 -7.38 6.72
C ALA A 238 -5.43 -8.03 7.25
N SER A 239 -6.55 -7.75 6.59
CA SER A 239 -7.86 -8.30 6.96
C SER A 239 -7.95 -9.80 6.74
N LEU A 240 -7.36 -10.31 5.66
CA LEU A 240 -7.36 -11.73 5.33
C LEU A 240 -6.50 -12.52 6.32
N THR A 241 -5.32 -12.00 6.66
CA THR A 241 -4.44 -12.61 7.67
C THR A 241 -5.16 -12.69 9.02
N LEU A 242 -5.84 -11.61 9.44
CA LEU A 242 -6.59 -11.61 10.70
C LEU A 242 -7.81 -12.53 10.63
N PHE A 243 -8.49 -12.61 9.48
CA PHE A 243 -9.64 -13.50 9.25
C PHE A 243 -9.27 -14.98 9.33
N VAL A 244 -8.13 -15.36 8.76
CA VAL A 244 -7.71 -16.77 8.70
C VAL A 244 -7.12 -17.24 10.03
N THR A 245 -6.39 -16.38 10.75
CA THR A 245 -5.63 -16.81 11.93
C THR A 245 -6.38 -16.66 13.25
N LEU A 246 -7.13 -15.56 13.42
CA LEU A 246 -7.62 -15.16 14.74
C LEU A 246 -8.88 -15.94 15.19
N PRO A 247 -9.91 -16.15 14.34
CA PRO A 247 -11.08 -16.94 14.72
C PRO A 247 -10.76 -18.39 15.11
N PRO A 248 -9.95 -19.16 14.34
CA PRO A 248 -9.61 -20.54 14.73
C PRO A 248 -8.82 -20.61 16.04
N ALA A 249 -7.87 -19.69 16.25
CA ALA A 249 -7.10 -19.65 17.49
C ALA A 249 -7.99 -19.36 18.72
N LEU A 250 -8.91 -18.40 18.59
CA LEU A 250 -9.86 -18.07 19.66
C LEU A 250 -10.91 -19.17 19.86
N PHE A 251 -11.30 -19.88 18.80
CA PHE A 251 -12.17 -21.05 18.88
C PHE A 251 -11.51 -22.19 19.65
N LEU A 252 -10.25 -22.51 19.36
CA LEU A 252 -9.49 -23.52 20.10
C LEU A 252 -9.34 -23.12 21.56
N GLN A 253 -8.99 -21.87 21.83
CA GLN A 253 -8.94 -21.36 23.20
C GLN A 253 -10.29 -21.50 23.90
N TRP A 254 -11.38 -21.10 23.24
CA TRP A 254 -12.74 -21.24 23.76
C TRP A 254 -13.03 -22.70 24.17
N MET A 255 -12.70 -23.65 23.29
CA MET A 255 -12.82 -25.09 23.56
C MET A 255 -12.02 -25.54 24.79
N PHE A 256 -10.73 -25.21 24.86
CA PHE A 256 -9.86 -25.61 25.98
C PHE A 256 -10.31 -25.00 27.31
N VAL A 257 -10.63 -23.71 27.32
CA VAL A 257 -11.08 -23.03 28.54
C VAL A 257 -12.40 -23.63 29.00
N THR A 258 -13.37 -23.81 28.11
CA THR A 258 -14.68 -24.37 28.47
C THR A 258 -14.57 -25.78 29.05
N ASN A 259 -13.73 -26.64 28.43
CA ASN A 259 -13.36 -27.95 28.97
C ASN A 259 -12.81 -27.85 30.40
N SER A 260 -11.79 -27.03 30.60
CA SER A 260 -11.16 -26.85 31.92
C SER A 260 -12.15 -26.38 33.00
N GLN A 261 -13.17 -25.60 32.61
CA GLN A 261 -14.18 -25.12 33.55
C GLN A 261 -15.21 -26.19 33.91
N LEU A 262 -15.59 -27.03 32.94
CA LEU A 262 -16.45 -28.19 33.16
C LEU A 262 -15.76 -29.25 34.02
N ASP A 263 -14.47 -29.52 33.79
CA ASP A 263 -13.64 -30.41 34.60
C ASP A 263 -13.61 -29.98 36.06
N ALA A 264 -13.26 -28.73 36.32
CA ALA A 264 -13.23 -28.20 37.69
C ALA A 264 -14.62 -28.16 38.36
N GLY A 265 -15.70 -28.07 37.58
CA GLY A 265 -17.07 -28.23 38.09
C GLY A 265 -17.38 -29.68 38.46
N LEU A 266 -16.98 -30.63 37.61
CA LEU A 266 -17.14 -32.06 37.83
C LEU A 266 -16.33 -32.55 39.04
N GLU A 267 -15.05 -32.18 39.13
CA GLU A 267 -14.16 -32.49 40.25
C GLU A 267 -14.76 -32.01 41.57
N ARG A 268 -15.38 -30.81 41.57
CA ARG A 268 -16.07 -30.28 42.75
C ARG A 268 -17.25 -31.13 43.16
N VAL A 269 -18.13 -31.48 42.23
CA VAL A 269 -19.28 -32.36 42.52
C VAL A 269 -18.82 -33.71 43.06
N GLN A 270 -17.75 -34.28 42.48
CA GLN A 270 -17.15 -35.53 42.96
C GLN A 270 -16.58 -35.39 44.37
N HIS A 271 -15.89 -34.30 44.67
CA HIS A 271 -15.37 -34.01 46.02
C HIS A 271 -16.49 -33.94 47.06
N TYR A 272 -17.60 -33.26 46.75
CA TYR A 272 -18.79 -33.24 47.60
C TYR A 272 -19.38 -34.65 47.82
N LYS A 273 -19.51 -35.46 46.76
CA LYS A 273 -19.99 -36.85 46.87
C LYS A 273 -19.06 -37.71 47.73
N GLN A 274 -17.74 -37.62 47.53
CA GLN A 274 -16.74 -38.33 48.34
C GLN A 274 -16.81 -37.96 49.82
N VAL A 275 -17.02 -36.68 50.15
CA VAL A 275 -17.18 -36.24 51.55
C VAL A 275 -18.47 -36.81 52.15
N VAL A 276 -19.57 -36.85 51.39
CA VAL A 276 -20.83 -37.46 51.85
C VAL A 276 -20.68 -38.96 52.11
N ASP A 277 -20.00 -39.68 51.20
CA ASP A 277 -19.81 -41.13 51.28
C ASP A 277 -18.84 -41.56 52.40
N SER A 278 -17.88 -40.69 52.77
CA SER A 278 -16.88 -40.97 53.81
C SER A 278 -17.36 -40.73 55.24
N LEU A 279 -18.55 -40.16 55.45
CA LEU A 279 -19.10 -39.93 56.79
C LEU A 279 -19.45 -41.25 57.51
N PRO A 280 -19.12 -41.40 58.81
CA PRO A 280 -19.39 -42.62 59.57
C PRO A 280 -20.89 -42.90 59.70
N LYS A 281 -21.29 -44.19 59.61
CA LYS A 281 -22.70 -44.64 59.66
C LYS A 281 -23.51 -44.17 60.88
N LYS A 282 -22.85 -43.82 62.01
CA LYS A 282 -23.49 -43.24 63.21
C LYS A 282 -23.91 -41.77 63.05
N GLU A 283 -23.24 -41.01 62.18
CA GLU A 283 -23.60 -39.62 61.83
C GLU A 283 -24.57 -39.55 60.63
N GLN A 284 -24.75 -40.69 59.93
CA GLN A 284 -25.63 -40.80 58.76
C GLN A 284 -27.12 -40.78 59.11
N SER A 285 -27.51 -40.96 60.38
CA SER A 285 -28.92 -41.21 60.73
C SER A 285 -29.70 -40.05 61.33
N GLN A 286 -29.15 -38.84 61.52
CA GLN A 286 -29.93 -37.67 62.03
C GLN A 286 -29.14 -36.35 62.10
N SER A 287 -28.00 -36.20 61.42
CA SER A 287 -27.19 -34.98 61.55
C SER A 287 -27.62 -33.90 60.55
N LEU A 288 -27.91 -32.69 61.07
CA LEU A 288 -28.13 -31.47 60.28
C LEU A 288 -27.03 -31.28 59.21
N ARG A 289 -25.78 -31.65 59.55
CA ARG A 289 -24.62 -31.60 58.67
C ARG A 289 -24.79 -32.46 57.41
N LEU A 290 -25.26 -33.71 57.52
CA LEU A 290 -25.46 -34.58 56.35
C LEU A 290 -26.52 -33.98 55.40
N ALA A 291 -27.64 -33.51 55.95
CA ALA A 291 -28.72 -32.91 55.16
C ALA A 291 -28.23 -31.66 54.40
N LEU A 292 -27.45 -30.80 55.06
CA LEU A 292 -26.82 -29.63 54.43
C LEU A 292 -25.80 -30.02 53.35
N LEU A 293 -24.96 -31.02 53.61
CA LEU A 293 -23.99 -31.51 52.62
C LEU A 293 -24.67 -32.09 51.38
N LYS A 294 -25.68 -32.94 51.53
CA LYS A 294 -26.46 -33.49 50.40
C LYS A 294 -27.13 -32.38 49.59
N ARG A 295 -27.68 -31.36 50.27
CA ARG A 295 -28.26 -30.19 49.60
C ARG A 295 -27.20 -29.42 48.81
N ASP A 296 -26.06 -29.12 49.41
CA ASP A 296 -25.00 -28.35 48.76
C ASP A 296 -24.36 -29.14 47.59
N THR A 297 -24.30 -30.47 47.67
CA THR A 297 -23.98 -31.36 46.53
C THR A 297 -24.99 -31.20 45.40
N ASN A 298 -26.29 -31.20 45.70
CA ASN A 298 -27.35 -31.01 44.70
C ASN A 298 -27.32 -29.61 44.07
N VAL A 299 -26.97 -28.59 44.85
CA VAL A 299 -26.74 -27.22 44.33
C VAL A 299 -25.51 -27.19 43.43
N ALA A 300 -24.42 -27.87 43.78
CA ALA A 300 -23.23 -27.97 42.93
C ALA A 300 -23.54 -28.69 41.60
N VAL A 301 -24.35 -29.76 41.63
CA VAL A 301 -24.88 -30.44 40.43
C VAL A 301 -25.70 -29.49 39.57
N GLU A 302 -26.60 -28.69 40.18
CA GLU A 302 -27.43 -27.71 39.47
C GLU A 302 -26.58 -26.60 38.80
N LEU A 303 -25.56 -26.10 39.50
CA LEU A 303 -24.62 -25.11 38.94
C LEU A 303 -23.81 -25.68 37.77
N TYR A 304 -23.37 -26.94 37.88
CA TYR A 304 -22.70 -27.65 36.79
C TYR A 304 -23.63 -27.81 35.57
N GLU A 305 -24.86 -28.28 35.77
CA GLU A 305 -25.84 -28.46 34.69
C GLU A 305 -26.20 -27.13 34.03
N THR A 306 -26.36 -26.06 34.82
CA THR A 306 -26.66 -24.71 34.31
C THR A 306 -25.53 -24.20 33.40
N TYR A 307 -24.26 -24.46 33.76
CA TYR A 307 -23.12 -24.10 32.91
C TYR A 307 -23.01 -24.99 31.66
N ARG A 308 -23.25 -26.29 31.81
CA ARG A 308 -23.19 -27.29 30.73
C ARG A 308 -24.26 -27.07 29.65
N THR A 309 -25.47 -26.71 30.06
CA THR A 309 -26.64 -26.54 29.16
C THR A 309 -26.78 -25.12 28.61
N ARG A 310 -25.86 -24.22 28.93
CA ARG A 310 -25.85 -22.85 28.42
C ARG A 310 -25.75 -22.86 26.88
N THR A 311 -26.49 -21.96 26.21
CA THR A 311 -26.58 -21.89 24.74
C THR A 311 -25.22 -21.74 24.05
N THR A 312 -24.32 -21.01 24.69
CA THR A 312 -22.92 -20.81 24.26
C THR A 312 -22.09 -22.09 24.26
N ASN A 313 -22.48 -23.11 25.04
CA ASN A 313 -21.76 -24.38 25.21
C ASN A 313 -22.42 -25.55 24.46
N ILE A 314 -23.43 -25.29 23.61
CA ILE A 314 -24.16 -26.33 22.85
C ILE A 314 -23.21 -27.15 21.95
N LEU A 315 -22.22 -26.51 21.34
CA LEU A 315 -21.26 -27.21 20.47
C LEU A 315 -20.37 -28.19 21.26
N HIS A 316 -20.14 -27.93 22.55
CA HIS A 316 -19.37 -28.83 23.42
C HIS A 316 -20.11 -30.15 23.65
N ARG A 317 -21.45 -30.08 23.85
CA ARG A 317 -22.31 -31.26 23.94
C ARG A 317 -22.26 -32.12 22.67
N PHE A 318 -22.11 -31.49 21.50
CA PHE A 318 -22.00 -32.19 20.22
C PHE A 318 -20.63 -32.87 20.03
N LEU A 319 -19.54 -32.25 20.51
CA LEU A 319 -18.17 -32.75 20.38
C LEU A 319 -17.78 -33.83 21.42
N GLY A 320 -18.76 -34.55 21.97
CA GLY A 320 -18.52 -35.60 22.98
C GLY A 320 -18.35 -35.08 24.41
N GLY A 321 -18.89 -33.90 24.71
CA GLY A 321 -18.84 -33.29 26.04
C GLY A 321 -19.56 -34.07 27.15
N TYR A 322 -19.21 -33.75 28.40
CA TYR A 322 -19.63 -34.44 29.61
C TYR A 322 -21.15 -34.69 29.75
N GLY A 323 -21.49 -35.87 30.30
CA GLY A 323 -22.85 -36.31 30.55
C GLY A 323 -23.53 -35.62 31.74
N PRO A 324 -24.87 -35.77 31.87
CA PRO A 324 -25.59 -35.26 33.03
C PRO A 324 -25.11 -35.93 34.32
N ILE A 325 -25.18 -35.22 35.45
CA ILE A 325 -24.86 -35.79 36.77
C ILE A 325 -26.16 -35.97 37.57
N ASP A 326 -26.38 -37.18 38.09
CA ASP A 326 -27.53 -37.46 38.94
C ASP A 326 -27.40 -36.76 40.31
N LYS A 327 -28.52 -36.17 40.74
CA LYS A 327 -28.71 -35.56 42.06
C LYS A 327 -28.79 -36.67 43.12
N LEU A 328 -28.33 -36.36 44.33
CA LEU A 328 -28.50 -37.22 45.50
C LEU A 328 -29.96 -37.16 45.98
N LEU A 329 -30.53 -38.33 46.28
CA LEU A 329 -31.87 -38.46 46.85
C LEU A 329 -31.86 -37.99 48.31
N LEU A 330 -32.82 -37.11 48.64
CA LEU A 330 -33.06 -36.61 49.99
C LEU A 330 -34.22 -37.38 50.62
N SER A 331 -34.04 -37.89 51.85
CA SER A 331 -35.12 -38.55 52.58
C SER A 331 -36.18 -37.54 53.08
N SER A 332 -37.38 -38.01 53.41
CA SER A 332 -38.45 -37.15 53.96
C SER A 332 -38.04 -36.46 55.27
N GLU A 333 -37.23 -37.12 56.09
CA GLU A 333 -36.67 -36.54 57.32
C GLU A 333 -35.66 -35.43 57.01
N GLU A 334 -34.74 -35.64 56.05
CA GLU A 334 -33.76 -34.64 55.63
C GLU A 334 -34.45 -33.40 55.03
N GLN A 335 -35.49 -33.60 54.22
CA GLN A 335 -36.30 -32.50 53.67
C GLN A 335 -36.97 -31.69 54.78
N SER A 336 -37.48 -32.34 55.84
CA SER A 336 -38.08 -31.65 56.98
C SER A 336 -37.07 -30.77 57.74
N VAL A 337 -35.85 -31.27 57.97
CA VAL A 337 -34.77 -30.51 58.63
C VAL A 337 -34.35 -29.30 57.78
N LEU A 338 -34.30 -29.45 56.46
CA LEU A 338 -33.92 -28.38 55.54
C LEU A 338 -34.95 -27.25 55.45
N THR A 339 -36.20 -27.45 55.89
CA THR A 339 -37.20 -26.36 55.93
C THR A 339 -36.77 -25.19 56.81
N GLY A 340 -35.99 -25.44 57.87
CA GLY A 340 -35.39 -24.42 58.73
C GLY A 340 -34.15 -23.73 58.15
N PHE A 341 -33.64 -24.23 57.01
CA PHE A 341 -32.41 -23.77 56.36
C PHE A 341 -32.65 -23.57 54.86
N PRO A 342 -33.44 -22.55 54.47
CA PRO A 342 -33.78 -22.32 53.08
C PRO A 342 -32.53 -22.10 52.22
N GLN A 343 -32.61 -22.51 50.96
CA GLN A 343 -31.56 -22.26 49.96
C GLN A 343 -31.39 -20.75 49.79
N ARG A 344 -30.15 -20.28 49.92
CA ARG A 344 -29.83 -18.85 49.80
C ARG A 344 -29.81 -18.46 48.32
N VAL A 345 -30.44 -17.33 48.01
CA VAL A 345 -30.55 -16.81 46.64
C VAL A 345 -29.16 -16.45 46.13
N ARG A 346 -28.83 -16.94 44.94
CA ARG A 346 -27.57 -16.64 44.26
C ARG A 346 -27.72 -15.49 43.29
N THR A 347 -26.62 -14.79 43.06
CA THR A 347 -26.57 -13.66 42.16
C THR A 347 -26.29 -14.16 40.73
N GLY A 348 -27.26 -13.95 39.84
CA GLY A 348 -27.23 -14.54 38.49
C GLY A 348 -26.30 -13.84 37.48
N SER A 349 -26.25 -12.51 37.50
CA SER A 349 -25.48 -11.70 36.54
C SER A 349 -24.29 -11.00 37.21
N VAL A 350 -23.12 -11.04 36.58
CA VAL A 350 -21.90 -10.44 37.11
C VAL A 350 -21.94 -8.91 37.08
N LEU A 351 -22.56 -8.33 36.04
CA LEU A 351 -22.85 -6.91 35.94
C LEU A 351 -24.34 -6.66 35.79
N GLN A 352 -24.78 -5.50 36.27
CA GLN A 352 -26.15 -5.04 36.04
C GLN A 352 -26.33 -4.75 34.54
N MET A 353 -27.39 -5.30 33.94
CA MET A 353 -27.64 -5.24 32.50
C MET A 353 -27.66 -3.81 31.93
N SER A 354 -28.09 -2.81 32.71
CA SER A 354 -28.09 -1.40 32.29
C SER A 354 -26.67 -0.88 31.99
N TYR A 355 -25.67 -1.26 32.78
CA TYR A 355 -24.28 -0.86 32.53
C TYR A 355 -23.69 -1.58 31.31
N VAL A 356 -24.02 -2.87 31.16
CA VAL A 356 -23.60 -3.67 30.00
C VAL A 356 -24.12 -3.05 28.70
N LEU A 357 -25.42 -2.71 28.67
CA LEU A 357 -26.04 -2.05 27.51
C LEU A 357 -25.42 -0.68 27.23
N LEU A 358 -25.21 0.16 28.26
CA LEU A 358 -24.63 1.48 28.08
C LEU A 358 -23.21 1.41 27.49
N LEU A 359 -22.37 0.51 28.01
CA LEU A 359 -21.02 0.30 27.50
C LEU A 359 -21.02 -0.28 26.09
N ALA A 360 -21.92 -1.22 25.80
CA ALA A 360 -22.05 -1.79 24.46
C ALA A 360 -22.48 -0.73 23.44
N VAL A 361 -23.44 0.13 23.78
CA VAL A 361 -23.84 1.28 22.95
C VAL A 361 -22.67 2.23 22.73
N GLY A 362 -21.89 2.54 23.78
CA GLY A 362 -20.66 3.32 23.66
C GLY A 362 -19.64 2.70 22.69
N GLY A 363 -19.46 1.38 22.76
CA GLY A 363 -18.61 0.63 21.83
C GLY A 363 -19.11 0.67 20.39
N ILE A 364 -20.41 0.51 20.16
CA ILE A 364 -21.04 0.61 18.84
C ILE A 364 -20.89 2.03 18.26
N LEU A 365 -21.14 3.07 19.07
CA LEU A 365 -20.91 4.46 18.66
C LEU A 365 -19.45 4.71 18.31
N GLY A 366 -18.51 4.17 19.09
CA GLY A 366 -17.08 4.21 18.80
C GLY A 366 -16.75 3.53 17.47
N THR A 367 -17.34 2.36 17.19
CA THR A 367 -17.19 1.65 15.91
C THR A 367 -17.71 2.46 14.74
N LEU A 368 -18.89 3.08 14.86
CA LEU A 368 -19.47 3.90 13.79
C LEU A 368 -18.64 5.17 13.54
N LEU A 369 -18.27 5.91 14.58
CA LEU A 369 -17.49 7.15 14.46
C LEU A 369 -16.08 6.89 13.93
N CYS A 370 -15.32 6.03 14.59
CA CYS A 370 -13.93 5.75 14.20
C CYS A 370 -13.87 4.94 12.90
N GLY A 371 -14.79 4.00 12.69
CA GLY A 371 -14.93 3.28 11.42
C GLY A 371 -15.22 4.22 10.26
N PHE A 372 -16.14 5.18 10.42
CA PHE A 372 -16.43 6.19 9.40
C PHE A 372 -15.23 7.12 9.14
N MET A 373 -14.53 7.58 10.18
CA MET A 373 -13.33 8.40 10.02
C MET A 373 -12.20 7.64 9.30
N GLY A 374 -11.98 6.38 9.69
CA GLY A 374 -11.03 5.48 9.01
C GLY A 374 -11.41 5.25 7.56
N TYR A 375 -12.70 5.00 7.31
CA TYR A 375 -13.25 4.85 5.96
C TYR A 375 -12.96 6.05 5.07
N ARG A 376 -13.22 7.27 5.56
CA ARG A 376 -12.95 8.49 4.80
C ARG A 376 -11.47 8.66 4.48
N LYS A 377 -10.58 8.48 5.45
CA LYS A 377 -9.13 8.67 5.24
C LYS A 377 -8.53 7.63 4.30
N LEU A 378 -8.98 6.38 4.36
CA LEU A 378 -8.55 5.33 3.42
C LEU A 378 -9.15 5.51 2.03
N GLY A 379 -10.35 6.07 1.93
CA GLY A 379 -10.94 6.47 0.64
C GLY A 379 -10.09 7.50 -0.08
N THR A 380 -9.61 8.53 0.62
CA THR A 380 -8.66 9.52 0.03
C THR A 380 -7.35 8.86 -0.41
N LYS A 381 -6.80 7.95 0.41
CA LYS A 381 -5.59 7.19 0.05
C LYS A 381 -5.78 6.39 -1.24
N ARG A 382 -6.90 5.67 -1.37
CA ARG A 382 -7.21 4.88 -2.57
C ARG A 382 -7.45 5.77 -3.77
N MET A 383 -8.04 6.95 -3.58
CA MET A 383 -8.27 7.90 -4.66
C MET A 383 -6.96 8.42 -5.27
N ILE A 384 -5.94 8.71 -4.44
CA ILE A 384 -4.59 9.05 -4.90
C ILE A 384 -4.02 7.93 -5.77
N GLU A 385 -4.08 6.67 -5.31
CA GLU A 385 -3.61 5.50 -6.08
C GLU A 385 -4.35 5.27 -7.42
N ASN A 386 -5.51 5.91 -7.60
CA ASN A 386 -6.39 5.71 -8.74
C ASN A 386 -6.19 6.75 -9.83
N ILE A 387 -5.67 7.93 -9.47
CA ILE A 387 -5.58 9.07 -10.35
C ILE A 387 -4.14 9.11 -10.89
N PRO A 388 -3.94 9.04 -12.21
CA PRO A 388 -2.61 9.18 -12.77
C PRO A 388 -2.15 10.64 -12.66
N THR A 389 -0.89 10.84 -12.29
CA THR A 389 -0.23 12.15 -12.35
C THR A 389 -0.25 12.66 -13.78
N SER A 390 -0.83 13.84 -13.97
CA SER A 390 -0.98 14.49 -15.27
C SER A 390 0.07 15.59 -15.41
N PRO A 391 0.67 15.77 -16.60
CA PRO A 391 1.47 16.95 -16.89
C PRO A 391 0.59 18.21 -16.82
N VAL A 392 1.17 19.34 -16.46
CA VAL A 392 0.46 20.61 -16.22
C VAL A 392 -0.31 21.09 -17.46
N LYS A 393 0.27 21.04 -18.66
CA LYS A 393 -0.47 21.36 -19.90
C LYS A 393 -1.54 20.34 -20.28
N GLY A 394 -1.45 19.14 -19.72
CA GLY A 394 -2.41 18.06 -19.93
C GLY A 394 -3.58 18.05 -18.94
N VAL A 395 -3.61 19.00 -18.00
CA VAL A 395 -4.69 19.14 -17.03
C VAL A 395 -6.00 19.47 -17.75
N VAL A 396 -7.06 18.75 -17.40
CA VAL A 396 -8.40 18.90 -17.99
C VAL A 396 -9.41 19.15 -16.88
N PRO A 397 -10.54 19.85 -17.11
CA PRO A 397 -11.50 20.13 -16.03
C PRO A 397 -11.93 18.88 -15.26
N GLY A 398 -11.87 18.95 -13.93
CA GLY A 398 -12.13 17.83 -13.03
C GLY A 398 -11.03 17.67 -11.98
N LEU A 399 -11.18 16.67 -11.10
CA LEU A 399 -10.11 16.31 -10.17
C LEU A 399 -8.86 15.90 -10.95
N THR A 400 -7.68 16.35 -10.54
CA THR A 400 -6.41 16.04 -11.21
C THR A 400 -5.26 16.00 -10.21
N GLU A 401 -4.22 15.26 -10.55
CA GLU A 401 -2.99 15.14 -9.79
C GLU A 401 -1.84 15.73 -10.62
N VAL A 402 -1.08 16.66 -10.02
CA VAL A 402 -0.01 17.40 -10.68
C VAL A 402 1.15 17.60 -9.72
N VAL A 403 2.36 17.55 -10.27
CA VAL A 403 3.60 17.82 -9.56
C VAL A 403 4.35 18.92 -10.31
N GLY A 404 4.89 19.89 -9.58
CA GLY A 404 5.66 20.97 -10.20
C GLY A 404 6.29 21.94 -9.21
N THR A 405 7.03 22.90 -9.72
CA THR A 405 7.75 23.91 -8.95
C THR A 405 6.95 25.19 -8.79
N ILE A 406 6.99 25.78 -7.58
CA ILE A 406 6.29 27.03 -7.29
C ILE A 406 6.98 28.20 -8.00
N LEU A 407 6.23 28.89 -8.83
CA LEU A 407 6.57 30.17 -9.43
C LEU A 407 5.66 31.29 -8.93
N LYS A 408 6.15 32.52 -9.12
CA LYS A 408 5.44 33.74 -8.76
C LYS A 408 4.34 34.03 -9.77
N LYS A 409 3.11 34.27 -9.30
CA LYS A 409 2.03 34.93 -10.07
C LYS A 409 2.15 36.45 -9.92
N ASP A 410 1.55 37.03 -8.87
CA ASP A 410 1.52 38.50 -8.68
C ASP A 410 2.36 38.99 -7.48
N LYS A 411 2.09 38.47 -6.28
CA LYS A 411 2.67 38.94 -5.01
C LYS A 411 3.18 37.78 -4.17
N PHE A 412 4.22 38.04 -3.38
CA PHE A 412 4.62 37.14 -2.30
C PHE A 412 4.19 37.71 -0.96
N ILE A 413 3.94 36.81 -0.01
CA ILE A 413 3.66 37.14 1.37
C ILE A 413 4.97 37.04 2.15
N SER A 414 5.20 37.96 3.10
CA SER A 414 6.29 37.81 4.06
C SER A 414 5.84 36.96 5.23
N ALA A 415 6.57 35.87 5.51
CA ALA A 415 6.31 35.00 6.65
C ALA A 415 6.41 35.79 7.97
N ARG A 416 5.50 35.53 8.91
CA ARG A 416 5.23 36.38 10.07
C ARG A 416 6.42 36.61 11.01
N TYR A 417 7.25 35.60 11.22
CA TYR A 417 8.37 35.57 12.15
C TYR A 417 9.72 35.49 11.44
N SER A 418 9.85 34.68 10.39
CA SER A 418 11.09 34.58 9.61
C SER A 418 11.26 35.69 8.58
N GLY A 419 10.20 36.40 8.21
CA GLY A 419 10.23 37.45 7.18
C GLY A 419 10.46 36.95 5.76
N THR A 420 10.54 35.62 5.57
CA THR A 420 10.88 35.01 4.27
C THR A 420 9.74 35.18 3.26
N SER A 421 10.07 35.40 1.98
CA SER A 421 9.10 35.51 0.89
C SER A 421 8.50 34.13 0.58
N VAL A 422 7.18 34.00 0.71
CA VAL A 422 6.45 32.72 0.63
C VAL A 422 5.10 32.89 -0.05
N VAL A 423 4.53 31.79 -0.56
CA VAL A 423 3.17 31.77 -1.14
C VAL A 423 2.12 31.30 -0.13
N TYR A 424 2.55 30.54 0.88
CA TYR A 424 1.73 30.09 1.99
C TYR A 424 2.52 30.16 3.29
N CYS A 425 1.89 30.64 4.36
CA CYS A 425 2.44 30.68 5.71
C CYS A 425 1.35 30.39 6.74
N ARG A 426 1.49 29.28 7.46
CA ARG A 426 0.77 29.03 8.72
C ARG A 426 1.72 29.33 9.87
N TYR A 427 1.29 30.17 10.81
CA TYR A 427 2.08 30.51 11.99
C TYR A 427 1.34 30.16 13.28
N LEU A 428 2.11 29.76 14.30
CA LEU A 428 1.61 29.40 15.62
C LEU A 428 2.54 29.95 16.70
N LYS A 429 1.96 30.70 17.63
CA LYS A 429 2.60 31.20 18.84
C LYS A 429 1.96 30.56 20.04
N GLU A 430 2.76 29.91 20.87
CA GLU A 430 2.27 29.24 22.06
C GLU A 430 3.03 29.71 23.29
N ARG A 431 2.33 29.82 24.42
CA ARG A 431 2.89 30.13 25.72
C ARG A 431 2.88 28.88 26.58
N ARG A 432 4.01 28.60 27.23
CA ARG A 432 4.14 27.59 28.27
C ARG A 432 3.45 28.11 29.54
N VAL A 433 2.35 27.47 29.89
CA VAL A 433 1.57 27.73 31.10
C VAL A 433 1.82 26.55 32.05
N LYS A 434 2.00 26.83 33.34
CA LYS A 434 2.07 25.79 34.35
C LYS A 434 0.63 25.33 34.61
N THR A 435 0.38 24.03 34.57
CA THR A 435 -0.97 23.45 34.78
C THR A 435 -1.02 22.62 36.07
N ASP A 436 0.13 22.19 36.58
CA ASP A 436 0.24 21.44 37.82
C ASP A 436 1.65 21.61 38.42
N LYS A 437 1.89 21.12 39.65
CA LYS A 437 3.15 21.35 40.40
C LYS A 437 4.42 21.06 39.58
N ASP A 438 4.37 20.04 38.71
CA ASP A 438 5.46 19.62 37.83
C ASP A 438 5.07 19.48 36.34
N LYS A 439 3.87 19.95 35.94
CA LYS A 439 3.41 19.85 34.55
C LYS A 439 3.22 21.22 33.92
N TYR A 440 3.79 21.38 32.73
CA TYR A 440 3.65 22.55 31.90
C TYR A 440 2.94 22.16 30.60
N GLU A 441 1.99 22.97 30.18
CA GLU A 441 1.28 22.82 28.92
C GLU A 441 1.51 24.03 28.02
N TRP A 442 1.50 23.82 26.71
CA TRP A 442 1.57 24.90 25.74
C TRP A 442 0.16 25.31 25.36
N ARG A 443 -0.18 26.59 25.57
CA ARG A 443 -1.45 27.17 25.13
C ARG A 443 -1.21 28.11 23.95
N THR A 444 -2.03 27.99 22.92
CA THR A 444 -2.02 28.90 21.77
C THR A 444 -2.34 30.31 22.22
N VAL A 445 -1.48 31.25 21.85
CA VAL A 445 -1.65 32.70 22.07
C VAL A 445 -2.12 33.37 20.79
N GLU A 446 -1.55 32.98 19.66
CA GLU A 446 -1.79 33.59 18.36
C GLU A 446 -1.59 32.50 17.29
N SER A 447 -2.50 32.44 16.32
CA SER A 447 -2.37 31.56 15.16
C SER A 447 -3.08 32.17 13.98
N GLY A 448 -2.53 31.98 12.78
CA GLY A 448 -3.17 32.43 11.55
C GLY A 448 -2.57 31.74 10.34
N VAL A 449 -3.22 31.96 9.20
CA VAL A 449 -2.80 31.48 7.89
C VAL A 449 -2.82 32.66 6.94
N SER A 450 -1.74 32.82 6.17
CA SER A 450 -1.63 33.78 5.08
C SER A 450 -1.31 33.01 3.81
N LEU A 451 -2.10 33.22 2.75
CA LEU A 451 -1.99 32.52 1.47
C LEU A 451 -2.26 33.47 0.30
N THR A 452 -1.68 33.17 -0.85
CA THR A 452 -1.88 33.89 -2.12
C THR A 452 -1.77 32.88 -3.26
N ASP A 453 -2.41 33.19 -4.38
CA ASP A 453 -2.28 32.42 -5.62
C ASP A 453 -0.83 32.34 -6.07
N PHE A 454 -0.49 31.22 -6.71
CA PHE A 454 0.83 31.00 -7.29
C PHE A 454 0.73 30.21 -8.59
N LEU A 455 1.82 30.23 -9.37
CA LEU A 455 1.94 29.41 -10.57
C LEU A 455 2.67 28.12 -10.22
N LEU A 456 2.18 26.98 -10.69
CA LEU A 456 2.87 25.71 -10.62
C LEU A 456 3.46 25.40 -12.00
N LYS A 457 4.77 25.17 -12.09
CA LYS A 457 5.48 24.90 -13.34
C LYS A 457 6.06 23.49 -13.36
N ASP A 458 5.82 22.76 -14.44
CA ASP A 458 6.53 21.53 -14.79
C ASP A 458 7.31 21.71 -16.12
N GLU A 459 7.78 20.62 -16.71
CA GLU A 459 8.47 20.61 -18.00
C GLU A 459 7.54 20.98 -19.18
N THR A 460 6.22 20.80 -19.02
CA THR A 460 5.25 21.00 -20.09
C THR A 460 4.70 22.43 -20.13
N GLY A 461 4.48 23.06 -18.97
CA GLY A 461 3.96 24.42 -18.87
C GLY A 461 3.69 24.89 -17.44
N GLN A 462 2.71 25.78 -17.29
CA GLN A 462 2.37 26.42 -16.02
C GLN A 462 0.86 26.45 -15.82
N ILE A 463 0.41 26.33 -14.58
CA ILE A 463 -1.01 26.43 -14.19
C ILE A 463 -1.15 27.27 -12.93
N VAL A 464 -2.23 28.02 -12.82
CA VAL A 464 -2.56 28.80 -11.63
C VAL A 464 -3.13 27.88 -10.55
N VAL A 465 -2.68 28.05 -9.32
CA VAL A 465 -3.21 27.38 -8.14
C VAL A 465 -3.70 28.41 -7.15
N ASP A 466 -4.98 28.33 -6.79
CA ASP A 466 -5.55 29.02 -5.64
C ASP A 466 -5.56 28.06 -4.44
N PRO A 467 -4.71 28.27 -3.41
CA PRO A 467 -4.68 27.40 -2.24
C PRO A 467 -5.85 27.61 -1.25
N GLU A 468 -6.82 28.49 -1.53
CA GLU A 468 -7.95 28.71 -0.64
C GLU A 468 -8.73 27.40 -0.37
N LYS A 469 -9.01 27.12 0.92
CA LYS A 469 -9.69 25.91 1.41
C LYS A 469 -8.98 24.57 1.11
N ALA A 470 -7.74 24.59 0.63
CA ALA A 470 -6.92 23.39 0.50
C ALA A 470 -6.46 22.84 1.87
N GLU A 471 -6.36 21.52 2.00
CA GLU A 471 -5.60 20.87 3.07
C GLU A 471 -4.11 20.98 2.73
N VAL A 472 -3.45 22.02 3.27
CA VAL A 472 -2.03 22.29 3.01
C VAL A 472 -1.13 21.57 4.02
N ASP A 473 -0.37 20.59 3.54
CA ASP A 473 0.70 19.90 4.27
C ASP A 473 2.05 20.52 3.95
N ALA A 474 2.41 21.56 4.70
CA ALA A 474 3.70 22.24 4.59
C ALA A 474 4.64 21.81 5.70
N SER A 475 5.94 21.69 5.41
CA SER A 475 6.97 21.41 6.40
C SER A 475 7.26 22.62 7.29
N ARG A 476 7.68 22.35 8.53
CA ARG A 476 7.99 23.41 9.49
C ARG A 476 9.34 24.05 9.15
N THR A 477 9.32 25.29 8.68
CA THR A 477 10.50 26.01 8.21
C THR A 477 11.12 26.93 9.28
N TYR A 478 10.34 27.35 10.27
CA TYR A 478 10.84 28.18 11.37
C TYR A 478 10.42 27.62 12.73
N TYR A 479 11.37 27.63 13.66
CA TYR A 479 11.10 27.35 15.07
C TYR A 479 12.04 28.17 15.95
N LYS A 480 11.47 28.99 16.83
CA LYS A 480 12.22 29.73 17.84
C LYS A 480 11.53 29.63 19.19
N ARG A 481 12.31 29.46 20.25
CA ARG A 481 11.82 29.52 21.63
C ARG A 481 12.46 30.70 22.34
N THR A 482 11.65 31.51 23.00
CA THR A 482 12.12 32.67 23.77
C THR A 482 11.40 32.68 25.12
N GLY A 483 12.10 32.26 26.17
CA GLY A 483 11.54 32.07 27.50
C GLY A 483 10.36 31.08 27.51
N ASN A 484 9.19 31.56 27.91
CA ASN A 484 7.94 30.80 27.95
C ASN A 484 7.16 30.85 26.62
N LEU A 485 7.66 31.48 25.57
CA LEU A 485 7.02 31.52 24.26
C LEU A 485 7.75 30.62 23.26
N ARG A 486 7.00 29.93 22.41
CA ARG A 486 7.52 29.28 21.20
C ARG A 486 6.78 29.78 19.97
N TYR A 487 7.54 29.96 18.90
CA TYR A 487 7.11 30.45 17.60
C TYR A 487 7.39 29.35 16.59
N SER A 488 6.38 28.94 15.83
CA SER A 488 6.52 27.95 14.77
C SER A 488 5.88 28.46 13.49
N GLU A 489 6.52 28.20 12.35
CA GLU A 489 5.96 28.48 11.02
C GLU A 489 6.10 27.29 10.09
N TRP A 490 5.07 27.08 9.27
CA TRP A 490 5.04 26.13 8.17
C TRP A 490 4.78 26.91 6.89
N THR A 491 5.66 26.79 5.90
CA THR A 491 5.64 27.69 4.74
C THR A 491 5.96 26.96 3.45
N LEU A 492 5.34 27.40 2.35
CA LEU A 492 5.70 26.97 0.99
C LEU A 492 6.52 28.08 0.32
N LYS A 493 7.72 27.73 -0.16
CA LYS A 493 8.68 28.70 -0.71
C LYS A 493 8.72 28.65 -2.24
N PRO A 494 8.94 29.78 -2.93
CA PRO A 494 9.17 29.77 -4.37
C PRO A 494 10.37 28.88 -4.74
N GLY A 495 10.27 28.19 -5.88
CA GLY A 495 11.27 27.22 -6.34
C GLY A 495 11.20 25.85 -5.66
N GLN A 496 10.31 25.65 -4.68
CA GLN A 496 10.05 24.35 -4.08
C GLN A 496 9.13 23.52 -4.97
N GLU A 497 9.37 22.22 -5.05
CA GLU A 497 8.47 21.27 -5.70
C GLU A 497 7.27 20.97 -4.80
N LEU A 498 6.07 20.91 -5.40
CA LEU A 498 4.81 20.60 -4.73
C LEU A 498 4.10 19.46 -5.41
N TYR A 499 3.45 18.67 -4.57
CA TYR A 499 2.44 17.71 -4.94
C TYR A 499 1.05 18.31 -4.73
N ILE A 500 0.21 18.31 -5.77
CA ILE A 500 -1.15 18.86 -5.71
C ILE A 500 -2.15 17.83 -6.22
N LEU A 501 -3.15 17.54 -5.39
CA LEU A 501 -4.35 16.82 -5.77
C LEU A 501 -5.55 17.75 -5.58
N GLY A 502 -6.16 18.21 -6.66
CA GLY A 502 -7.24 19.18 -6.58
C GLY A 502 -8.09 19.25 -7.83
N PRO A 503 -9.27 19.89 -7.76
CA PRO A 503 -10.11 20.10 -8.92
C PRO A 503 -9.56 21.24 -9.78
N ALA A 504 -9.32 20.94 -11.06
CA ALA A 504 -9.09 21.93 -12.09
C ALA A 504 -10.44 22.45 -12.59
N VAL A 505 -10.64 23.76 -12.46
CA VAL A 505 -11.87 24.48 -12.81
C VAL A 505 -11.53 25.56 -13.82
N LEU A 506 -12.50 25.93 -14.66
CA LEU A 506 -12.41 27.08 -15.55
C LEU A 506 -12.95 28.30 -14.78
N ASP A 507 -12.09 29.30 -14.55
CA ASP A 507 -12.32 30.45 -13.67
C ASP A 507 -13.56 31.28 -14.10
N SER A 508 -13.87 31.35 -15.40
CA SER A 508 -15.14 31.90 -15.90
C SER A 508 -15.44 31.50 -17.34
N PHE A 509 -16.65 31.78 -17.85
CA PHE A 509 -16.97 31.62 -19.28
C PHE A 509 -16.13 32.53 -20.21
N HIS A 510 -15.37 33.47 -19.66
CA HIS A 510 -14.55 34.43 -20.40
C HIS A 510 -13.04 34.20 -20.22
N ASP A 511 -12.61 33.60 -19.11
CA ASP A 511 -11.24 33.14 -18.92
C ASP A 511 -11.06 31.70 -19.42
N THR A 512 -10.13 31.53 -20.35
CA THR A 512 -9.78 30.22 -20.91
C THR A 512 -8.73 29.47 -20.10
N GLU A 513 -8.14 30.09 -19.08
CA GLU A 513 -7.11 29.46 -18.26
C GLU A 513 -7.73 28.53 -17.20
N LEU A 514 -7.18 27.32 -17.12
CA LEU A 514 -7.51 26.36 -16.08
C LEU A 514 -6.83 26.77 -14.78
N THR A 515 -7.60 26.73 -13.69
CA THR A 515 -7.12 27.05 -12.34
C THR A 515 -7.39 25.87 -11.43
N ILE A 516 -6.43 25.48 -10.60
CA ILE A 516 -6.66 24.49 -9.54
C ILE A 516 -7.15 25.24 -8.31
N GLU A 517 -8.42 25.07 -7.99
CA GLU A 517 -9.11 25.80 -6.93
C GLU A 517 -10.14 24.91 -6.23
N HIS A 518 -10.71 25.39 -5.13
CA HIS A 518 -11.72 24.63 -4.39
C HIS A 518 -13.06 24.50 -5.15
N SER A 519 -13.52 23.27 -5.37
CA SER A 519 -14.84 23.00 -5.97
C SER A 519 -15.85 22.48 -4.95
N SER A 520 -17.09 22.97 -5.02
CA SER A 520 -18.21 22.43 -4.20
C SER A 520 -18.58 20.99 -4.56
N LYS A 521 -18.23 20.53 -5.77
CA LYS A 521 -18.49 19.16 -6.26
C LYS A 521 -17.40 18.18 -5.84
N GLU A 522 -16.14 18.62 -5.85
CA GLU A 522 -14.97 17.78 -5.57
C GLU A 522 -14.42 18.12 -4.18
N ARG A 523 -14.56 17.18 -3.24
CA ARG A 523 -14.28 17.42 -1.80
C ARG A 523 -12.80 17.41 -1.43
N HIS A 524 -11.93 16.95 -2.32
CA HIS A 524 -10.52 16.73 -2.03
C HIS A 524 -9.69 17.79 -2.72
N PHE A 525 -8.99 18.58 -1.91
CA PHE A 525 -8.01 19.53 -2.38
C PHE A 525 -6.85 19.53 -1.40
N VAL A 526 -5.73 18.94 -1.81
CA VAL A 526 -4.54 18.72 -0.99
C VAL A 526 -3.35 19.33 -1.70
N ILE A 527 -2.58 20.13 -0.97
CA ILE A 527 -1.31 20.70 -1.42
C ILE A 527 -0.25 20.24 -0.43
N SER A 528 0.78 19.55 -0.91
CA SER A 528 1.82 18.97 -0.06
C SER A 528 3.19 19.33 -0.57
N ASP A 529 4.11 19.61 0.35
CA ASP A 529 5.52 19.79 0.05
C ASP A 529 6.36 18.49 0.18
N GLN A 530 5.67 17.40 0.46
CA GLN A 530 6.20 16.03 0.43
C GLN A 530 5.75 15.32 -0.84
N ASP A 531 6.51 14.31 -1.23
CA ASP A 531 6.22 13.42 -2.34
C ASP A 531 4.89 12.65 -2.16
N GLU A 532 4.33 12.20 -3.28
CA GLU A 532 3.08 11.42 -3.34
C GLU A 532 3.09 10.25 -2.35
N SER A 533 4.21 9.50 -2.28
CA SER A 533 4.32 8.31 -1.43
C SER A 533 4.20 8.65 0.05
N SER A 534 4.78 9.77 0.48
CA SER A 534 4.69 10.26 1.86
C SER A 534 3.27 10.72 2.22
N VAL A 535 2.59 11.41 1.29
CA VAL A 535 1.19 11.83 1.46
C VAL A 535 0.28 10.62 1.57
N LEU A 536 0.42 9.66 0.65
CA LEU A 536 -0.30 8.40 0.63
C LEU A 536 -0.11 7.64 1.96
N LEU A 537 1.12 7.52 2.45
CA LEU A 537 1.45 6.86 3.71
C LEU A 537 0.80 7.54 4.93
N LYS A 538 0.74 8.88 4.94
CA LYS A 538 0.10 9.67 6.00
C LYS A 538 -1.39 9.36 6.10
N TYR A 539 -2.10 9.33 4.97
CA TYR A 539 -3.52 8.97 4.93
C TYR A 539 -3.74 7.49 5.24
N ALA A 540 -2.87 6.60 4.77
CA ALA A 540 -2.92 5.16 5.07
C ALA A 540 -2.84 4.92 6.59
N ARG A 541 -1.82 5.46 7.27
CA ARG A 541 -1.63 5.29 8.72
C ARG A 541 -2.76 5.89 9.54
N THR A 542 -3.17 7.11 9.20
CA THR A 542 -4.28 7.77 9.89
C THR A 542 -5.58 6.97 9.70
N GLY A 543 -5.83 6.48 8.49
CA GLY A 543 -6.97 5.64 8.18
C GLY A 543 -6.95 4.30 8.91
N LEU A 544 -5.84 3.57 8.86
CA LEU A 544 -5.65 2.27 9.54
C LEU A 544 -5.79 2.41 11.06
N THR A 545 -5.29 3.48 11.66
CA THR A 545 -5.41 3.70 13.11
C THR A 545 -6.85 3.93 13.54
N TYR A 546 -7.62 4.78 12.83
CA TYR A 546 -9.04 4.95 13.11
C TYR A 546 -9.84 3.67 12.85
N LEU A 547 -9.54 2.95 11.76
CA LEU A 547 -10.15 1.67 11.45
C LEU A 547 -9.88 0.64 12.56
N GLY A 548 -8.63 0.54 13.02
CA GLY A 548 -8.23 -0.34 14.12
C GLY A 548 -8.97 -0.01 15.43
N ILE A 549 -9.13 1.27 15.76
CA ILE A 549 -9.95 1.70 16.91
C ILE A 549 -11.41 1.26 16.73
N GLY A 550 -11.96 1.38 15.52
CA GLY A 550 -13.32 0.94 15.21
C GLY A 550 -13.52 -0.57 15.39
N ILE A 551 -12.56 -1.37 14.90
CA ILE A 551 -12.53 -2.84 15.03
C ILE A 551 -12.41 -3.25 16.51
N ALA A 552 -11.48 -2.64 17.25
CA ALA A 552 -11.29 -2.91 18.67
C ALA A 552 -12.54 -2.55 19.50
N SER A 553 -13.22 -1.44 19.15
CA SER A 553 -14.48 -1.03 19.77
C SER A 553 -15.61 -2.02 19.48
N CYS A 554 -15.65 -2.56 18.26
CA CYS A 554 -16.66 -3.54 17.84
C CYS A 554 -16.49 -4.86 18.60
N ALA A 555 -15.26 -5.39 18.62
CA ALA A 555 -14.90 -6.58 19.39
C ALA A 555 -15.21 -6.39 20.88
N SER A 556 -14.87 -5.23 21.43
CA SER A 556 -15.11 -4.88 22.83
C SER A 556 -16.60 -4.79 23.15
N ALA A 557 -17.42 -4.19 22.28
CA ALA A 557 -18.86 -4.08 22.49
C ALA A 557 -19.53 -5.46 22.60
N VAL A 558 -19.19 -6.37 21.66
CA VAL A 558 -19.71 -7.75 21.68
C VAL A 558 -19.19 -8.50 22.89
N PHE A 559 -17.89 -8.37 23.21
CA PHE A 559 -17.34 -8.98 24.41
C PHE A 559 -18.03 -8.47 25.69
N ILE A 560 -18.34 -7.17 25.78
CA ILE A 560 -19.06 -6.59 26.92
C ILE A 560 -20.48 -7.14 27.02
N LEU A 561 -21.19 -7.26 25.90
CA LEU A 561 -22.55 -7.83 25.87
C LEU A 561 -22.59 -9.27 26.39
N TYR A 562 -21.69 -10.14 25.92
CA TYR A 562 -21.66 -11.54 26.33
C TYR A 562 -20.97 -11.76 27.69
N GLY A 563 -19.82 -11.11 27.88
CA GLY A 563 -18.98 -11.19 29.07
C GLY A 563 -19.64 -10.54 30.29
N GLY A 564 -20.20 -9.35 30.16
CA GLY A 564 -20.87 -8.65 31.26
C GLY A 564 -22.10 -9.38 31.81
N ALA A 565 -22.78 -10.17 30.96
CA ALA A 565 -23.89 -11.01 31.38
C ALA A 565 -23.41 -12.28 32.09
N SER A 566 -22.42 -12.99 31.52
CA SER A 566 -22.23 -14.41 31.81
C SER A 566 -20.77 -14.89 31.91
N PHE A 567 -19.80 -14.03 31.60
CA PHE A 567 -18.37 -14.33 31.47
C PHE A 567 -18.14 -15.69 30.80
N ASP A 568 -18.77 -15.87 29.64
CA ASP A 568 -18.58 -17.08 28.86
C ASP A 568 -17.34 -16.95 27.97
N PRO A 569 -16.48 -17.98 27.91
CA PRO A 569 -15.39 -18.02 26.93
C PRO A 569 -15.87 -17.77 25.48
N PHE A 570 -17.13 -18.07 25.14
CA PHE A 570 -17.70 -17.87 23.81
C PHE A 570 -17.73 -16.38 23.39
N GLY A 571 -17.90 -15.47 24.36
CA GLY A 571 -17.95 -14.04 24.09
C GLY A 571 -16.69 -13.52 23.39
N TYR A 572 -15.52 -14.12 23.66
CA TYR A 572 -14.26 -13.78 22.98
C TYR A 572 -14.28 -14.15 21.50
N PHE A 573 -14.73 -15.37 21.21
CA PHE A 573 -14.83 -15.88 19.84
C PHE A 573 -15.86 -15.07 19.04
N ALA A 574 -17.05 -14.84 19.61
CA ALA A 574 -18.09 -14.06 18.97
C ALA A 574 -17.65 -12.62 18.68
N GLY A 575 -17.01 -11.94 19.64
CA GLY A 575 -16.54 -10.56 19.45
C GLY A 575 -15.48 -10.44 18.35
N ALA A 576 -14.56 -11.39 18.31
CA ALA A 576 -13.57 -11.47 17.23
C ALA A 576 -14.20 -11.71 15.86
N LEU A 577 -15.14 -12.65 15.75
CA LEU A 577 -15.82 -12.97 14.51
C LEU A 577 -16.62 -11.77 13.96
N VAL A 578 -17.32 -11.04 14.83
CA VAL A 578 -18.08 -9.85 14.44
C VAL A 578 -17.14 -8.72 13.99
N ALA A 579 -16.02 -8.51 14.68
CA ALA A 579 -15.03 -7.50 14.31
C ALA A 579 -14.37 -7.79 12.96
N VAL A 580 -14.10 -9.06 12.68
CA VAL A 580 -13.65 -9.57 11.38
C VAL A 580 -14.70 -9.36 10.30
N LEU A 581 -15.95 -9.71 10.56
CA LEU A 581 -17.06 -9.55 9.60
C LEU A 581 -17.26 -8.07 9.27
N PHE A 582 -17.17 -7.19 10.26
CA PHE A 582 -17.20 -5.75 10.08
C PHE A 582 -16.08 -5.28 9.13
N LEU A 583 -14.86 -5.80 9.28
CA LEU A 583 -13.75 -5.51 8.39
C LEU A 583 -14.02 -5.99 6.95
N LEU A 584 -14.58 -7.19 6.78
CA LEU A 584 -14.95 -7.73 5.48
C LEU A 584 -15.98 -6.84 4.77
N VAL A 585 -17.05 -6.44 5.48
CA VAL A 585 -18.08 -5.52 4.95
C VAL A 585 -17.47 -4.19 4.52
N LEU A 586 -16.56 -3.61 5.31
CA LEU A 586 -15.88 -2.37 4.94
C LEU A 586 -15.01 -2.53 3.69
N ASN A 587 -14.28 -3.64 3.54
CA ASN A 587 -13.50 -3.91 2.33
C ASN A 587 -14.37 -3.99 1.08
N VAL A 588 -15.49 -4.72 1.15
CA VAL A 588 -16.45 -4.80 0.03
C VAL A 588 -16.98 -3.41 -0.31
N ALA A 589 -17.33 -2.60 0.71
CA ALA A 589 -17.80 -1.23 0.50
C ALA A 589 -16.72 -0.32 -0.13
N PHE A 590 -15.44 -0.50 0.18
CA PHE A 590 -14.37 0.24 -0.50
C PHE A 590 -14.23 -0.18 -1.96
N ILE A 591 -14.12 -1.49 -2.24
CA ILE A 591 -13.97 -2.01 -3.61
C ILE A 591 -15.14 -1.54 -4.48
N PHE A 592 -16.37 -1.61 -3.95
CA PHE A 592 -17.57 -1.12 -4.62
C PHE A 592 -17.45 0.35 -5.04
N ASN A 593 -17.08 1.22 -4.09
CA ASN A 593 -16.97 2.65 -4.35
C ASN A 593 -15.80 2.98 -5.27
N ASP A 594 -14.69 2.25 -5.18
CA ASP A 594 -13.54 2.41 -6.08
C ASP A 594 -13.90 2.03 -7.52
N LEU A 595 -14.64 0.93 -7.72
CA LEU A 595 -15.11 0.51 -9.04
C LEU A 595 -16.09 1.51 -9.65
N ILE A 596 -17.00 2.07 -8.84
CA ILE A 596 -17.90 3.16 -9.28
C ILE A 596 -17.11 4.40 -9.64
N PHE A 597 -16.13 4.79 -8.81
CA PHE A 597 -15.25 5.92 -9.08
C PHE A 597 -14.52 5.71 -10.40
N MET A 598 -13.92 4.54 -10.63
CA MET A 598 -13.22 4.22 -11.89
C MET A 598 -14.14 4.28 -13.11
N LYS A 599 -15.37 3.78 -13.00
CA LYS A 599 -16.36 3.89 -14.08
C LYS A 599 -16.70 5.36 -14.39
N ALA A 600 -16.92 6.17 -13.35
CA ALA A 600 -17.19 7.60 -13.52
C ALA A 600 -15.97 8.33 -14.09
N TRP A 601 -14.76 7.97 -13.66
CA TRP A 601 -13.51 8.53 -14.12
C TRP A 601 -13.26 8.26 -15.60
N LEU A 602 -13.43 7.01 -16.02
CA LEU A 602 -13.34 6.60 -17.41
C LEU A 602 -14.34 7.37 -18.29
N SER A 603 -15.59 7.50 -17.83
CA SER A 603 -16.61 8.27 -18.54
C SER A 603 -16.25 9.76 -18.66
N ARG A 604 -15.64 10.36 -17.63
CA ARG A 604 -15.14 11.74 -17.68
C ARG A 604 -13.97 11.88 -18.65
N ALA A 605 -12.99 10.99 -18.61
CA ALA A 605 -11.86 10.99 -19.53
C ALA A 605 -12.32 10.86 -20.99
N GLN A 606 -13.30 10.00 -21.25
CA GLN A 606 -13.91 9.87 -22.58
C GLN A 606 -14.64 11.15 -23.02
N ALA A 607 -15.39 11.78 -22.11
CA ALA A 607 -16.07 13.04 -22.40
C ALA A 607 -15.07 14.16 -22.73
N ASN A 608 -13.96 14.24 -21.98
CA ASN A 608 -12.89 15.21 -22.22
C ASN A 608 -12.23 14.99 -23.58
N LEU A 609 -11.92 13.74 -23.95
CA LEU A 609 -11.41 13.40 -25.29
C LEU A 609 -12.39 13.82 -26.39
N ASN A 610 -13.69 13.52 -26.23
CA ASN A 610 -14.73 13.90 -27.20
C ASN A 610 -14.85 15.41 -27.36
N VAL A 611 -14.72 16.18 -26.26
CA VAL A 611 -14.72 17.65 -26.31
C VAL A 611 -13.50 18.16 -27.08
N SER A 612 -12.30 17.63 -26.85
CA SER A 612 -11.10 18.02 -27.59
C SER A 612 -11.18 17.67 -29.08
N LEU A 613 -11.71 16.48 -29.42
CA LEU A 613 -11.97 16.08 -30.81
C LEU A 613 -12.98 17.02 -31.49
N LYS A 614 -14.05 17.40 -30.78
CA LYS A 614 -15.04 18.36 -31.28
C LYS A 614 -14.43 19.74 -31.51
N ARG A 615 -13.64 20.26 -30.55
CA ARG A 615 -12.92 21.54 -30.70
C ARG A 615 -12.00 21.52 -31.93
N ARG A 616 -11.29 20.41 -32.17
CA ARG A 616 -10.46 20.23 -33.37
C ARG A 616 -11.31 20.30 -34.64
N ALA A 617 -12.42 19.58 -34.68
CA ALA A 617 -13.35 19.57 -35.82
C ALA A 617 -13.97 20.95 -36.09
N ASP A 618 -14.25 21.74 -35.04
CA ASP A 618 -14.82 23.09 -35.15
C ASP A 618 -13.78 24.13 -35.62
N LEU A 619 -12.49 23.96 -35.29
CA LEU A 619 -11.43 24.91 -35.63
C LEU A 619 -10.90 24.78 -37.08
N ILE A 620 -10.92 23.57 -37.66
CA ILE A 620 -10.41 23.34 -39.02
C ILE A 620 -11.18 24.13 -40.09
N PRO A 621 -12.54 24.14 -40.12
CA PRO A 621 -13.30 24.93 -41.08
C PRO A 621 -13.04 26.43 -40.95
N ASN A 622 -12.94 26.93 -39.71
CA ASN A 622 -12.64 28.33 -39.43
C ASN A 622 -11.25 28.73 -39.95
N LEU A 623 -10.25 27.83 -39.86
CA LEU A 623 -8.92 28.07 -40.45
C LEU A 623 -8.99 28.22 -41.96
N VAL A 624 -9.72 27.33 -42.61
CA VAL A 624 -9.89 27.38 -44.07
C VAL A 624 -10.60 28.66 -44.50
N GLU A 625 -11.60 29.13 -43.75
CA GLU A 625 -12.34 30.35 -44.05
C GLU A 625 -11.52 31.63 -43.85
N ILE A 626 -10.76 31.73 -42.75
CA ILE A 626 -9.86 32.87 -42.48
C ILE A 626 -8.73 32.91 -43.50
N MET A 627 -8.13 31.76 -43.84
CA MET A 627 -7.12 31.68 -44.89
C MET A 627 -7.68 32.08 -46.26
N LYS A 628 -8.90 31.64 -46.61
CA LYS A 628 -9.53 32.05 -47.86
C LYS A 628 -9.70 33.57 -47.95
N THR A 629 -10.01 34.20 -46.82
CA THR A 629 -10.17 35.66 -46.75
C THR A 629 -8.82 36.37 -46.87
N ALA A 630 -7.81 35.91 -46.13
CA ALA A 630 -6.44 36.44 -46.17
C ALA A 630 -5.77 36.26 -47.54
N LEU A 631 -6.11 35.18 -48.26
CA LEU A 631 -5.53 34.80 -49.56
C LEU A 631 -6.48 35.00 -50.74
N SER A 632 -7.53 35.79 -50.54
CA SER A 632 -8.53 36.08 -51.59
C SER A 632 -7.92 36.73 -52.84
N PHE A 633 -6.69 37.27 -52.74
CA PHE A 633 -5.96 37.95 -53.81
C PHE A 633 -4.89 37.08 -54.52
N GLU A 634 -4.59 35.86 -54.04
CA GLU A 634 -3.60 34.96 -54.66
C GLU A 634 -4.25 33.70 -55.27
N LYS A 635 -4.30 33.63 -56.61
CA LYS A 635 -4.94 32.51 -57.34
C LYS A 635 -4.31 31.15 -57.08
N ASP A 636 -2.97 31.06 -57.01
CA ASP A 636 -2.27 29.78 -56.82
C ASP A 636 -2.52 29.15 -55.45
N VAL A 637 -2.78 29.98 -54.44
CA VAL A 637 -3.05 29.51 -53.08
C VAL A 637 -4.49 29.00 -52.96
N GLN A 638 -5.44 29.60 -53.67
CA GLN A 638 -6.83 29.11 -53.71
C GLN A 638 -6.93 27.69 -54.27
N THR A 639 -6.09 27.34 -55.25
CA THR A 639 -6.04 25.98 -55.83
C THR A 639 -5.48 24.96 -54.83
N LYS A 640 -4.42 25.32 -54.08
CA LYS A 640 -3.84 24.47 -53.01
C LYS A 640 -4.78 24.32 -51.82
N ILE A 641 -5.50 25.38 -51.42
CA ILE A 641 -6.51 25.32 -50.36
C ILE A 641 -7.72 24.47 -50.79
N ALA A 642 -8.16 24.57 -52.04
CA ALA A 642 -9.23 23.73 -52.57
C ALA A 642 -8.84 22.23 -52.57
N GLN A 643 -7.57 21.90 -52.84
CA GLN A 643 -7.04 20.54 -52.72
C GLN A 643 -6.99 20.05 -51.27
N LEU A 644 -6.58 20.90 -50.31
CA LEU A 644 -6.63 20.58 -48.88
C LEU A 644 -8.08 20.33 -48.41
N ARG A 645 -9.06 21.02 -49.00
CA ARG A 645 -10.49 20.87 -48.71
C ARG A 645 -11.08 19.55 -49.24
N HIS A 646 -10.61 19.06 -50.39
CA HIS A 646 -11.10 17.82 -50.98
C HIS A 646 -10.78 16.58 -50.14
N GLY A 647 -9.78 16.69 -49.23
CA GLY A 647 -9.43 15.69 -48.24
C GLY A 647 -10.11 15.85 -46.87
N ILE A 648 -11.11 16.74 -46.72
CA ILE A 648 -11.84 16.99 -45.47
C ILE A 648 -13.34 16.70 -45.73
N THR A 649 -13.71 15.43 -45.81
CA THR A 649 -15.10 14.98 -45.63
C THR A 649 -15.41 14.82 -44.14
N SER A 650 -16.69 14.91 -43.77
CA SER A 650 -17.19 15.00 -42.38
C SER A 650 -16.79 13.84 -41.45
N ASP A 651 -16.31 12.72 -41.99
CA ASP A 651 -15.84 11.56 -41.22
C ASP A 651 -14.35 11.62 -40.81
N ILE A 652 -13.58 12.64 -41.25
CA ILE A 652 -12.12 12.71 -41.08
C ILE A 652 -11.69 13.36 -39.75
N ALA A 653 -12.64 13.89 -38.96
CA ALA A 653 -12.38 14.41 -37.62
C ALA A 653 -11.79 13.37 -36.63
N THR A 654 -11.83 12.08 -36.98
CA THR A 654 -11.42 10.93 -36.16
C THR A 654 -10.07 10.32 -36.54
N THR A 655 -9.40 10.75 -37.62
CA THR A 655 -8.15 10.11 -38.11
C THR A 655 -6.90 11.01 -38.00
N ASP A 656 -5.71 10.38 -37.88
CA ASP A 656 -4.40 11.04 -37.82
C ASP A 656 -4.00 11.80 -39.12
N ARG A 657 -4.86 11.75 -40.14
CA ARG A 657 -4.74 12.50 -41.40
C ARG A 657 -4.76 14.02 -41.23
N VAL A 658 -5.27 14.52 -40.11
CA VAL A 658 -5.29 15.96 -39.78
C VAL A 658 -3.90 16.48 -39.34
N GLY A 659 -3.04 15.65 -38.75
CA GLY A 659 -1.66 16.03 -38.43
C GLY A 659 -0.86 16.35 -39.71
N GLY A 660 -1.03 15.53 -40.75
CA GLY A 660 -0.47 15.80 -42.07
C GLY A 660 -1.03 17.04 -42.76
N LEU A 661 -2.26 17.46 -42.44
CA LEU A 661 -2.85 18.74 -42.89
C LEU A 661 -2.20 19.93 -42.18
N LEU A 662 -1.89 19.80 -40.89
CA LEU A 662 -1.19 20.82 -40.10
C LEU A 662 0.26 21.02 -40.55
N ASP A 663 0.97 19.94 -40.88
CA ASP A 663 2.33 20.06 -41.39
C ASP A 663 2.35 20.67 -42.79
N ARG A 664 1.39 20.31 -43.64
CA ARG A 664 1.19 20.99 -44.93
C ARG A 664 0.81 22.46 -44.76
N PHE A 665 0.06 22.81 -43.72
CA PHE A 665 -0.24 24.19 -43.36
C PHE A 665 1.03 24.95 -42.92
N LYS A 666 1.88 24.37 -42.07
CA LYS A 666 3.17 24.98 -41.67
C LYS A 666 4.03 25.31 -42.89
N VAL A 667 4.17 24.35 -43.80
CA VAL A 667 4.92 24.53 -45.06
C VAL A 667 4.29 25.64 -45.92
N LEU A 668 2.96 25.76 -45.94
CA LEU A 668 2.27 26.82 -46.66
C LEU A 668 2.49 28.20 -46.02
N VAL A 669 2.43 28.31 -44.69
CA VAL A 669 2.69 29.57 -43.97
C VAL A 669 4.13 30.03 -44.17
N GLU A 670 5.09 29.10 -44.21
CA GLU A 670 6.50 29.42 -44.49
C GLU A 670 6.73 29.84 -45.94
N ALA A 671 6.01 29.24 -46.89
CA ALA A 671 6.12 29.58 -48.30
C ALA A 671 5.54 30.97 -48.65
N TYR A 672 4.64 31.52 -47.83
CA TYR A 672 3.95 32.79 -48.09
C TYR A 672 4.08 33.77 -46.90
N PRO A 673 5.08 34.68 -46.92
CA PRO A 673 5.34 35.63 -45.83
C PRO A 673 4.17 36.59 -45.51
N THR A 674 3.30 36.82 -46.48
CA THR A 674 2.06 37.61 -46.35
C THR A 674 1.08 36.97 -45.37
N ILE A 675 1.04 35.63 -45.28
CA ILE A 675 0.21 34.89 -44.31
C ILE A 675 0.83 34.96 -42.91
N LYS A 676 2.16 34.88 -42.82
CA LYS A 676 2.91 34.89 -41.55
C LYS A 676 2.75 36.21 -40.78
N THR A 677 2.41 37.30 -41.47
CA THR A 677 2.20 38.62 -40.84
C THR A 677 0.76 38.89 -40.42
N ASP A 678 -0.20 38.06 -40.85
CA ASP A 678 -1.60 38.19 -40.46
C ASP A 678 -1.81 37.66 -39.02
N LYS A 679 -2.13 38.59 -38.11
CA LYS A 679 -2.39 38.29 -36.69
C LYS A 679 -3.52 37.28 -36.51
N LEU A 680 -4.54 37.26 -37.39
CA LEU A 680 -5.67 36.32 -37.29
C LEU A 680 -5.22 34.88 -37.61
N VAL A 681 -4.41 34.70 -38.65
CA VAL A 681 -3.88 33.38 -39.03
C VAL A 681 -2.90 32.86 -37.98
N MET A 682 -2.02 33.72 -37.46
CA MET A 682 -1.09 33.35 -36.38
C MET A 682 -1.84 32.95 -35.11
N ASN A 683 -2.84 33.73 -34.68
CA ASN A 683 -3.64 33.42 -33.50
C ASN A 683 -4.39 32.09 -33.64
N LEU A 684 -4.94 31.81 -34.83
CA LEU A 684 -5.63 30.56 -35.07
C LEU A 684 -4.68 29.36 -35.18
N GLY A 685 -3.50 29.53 -35.80
CA GLY A 685 -2.44 28.54 -35.80
C GLY A 685 -2.01 28.16 -34.38
N ASN A 686 -1.79 29.16 -33.52
CA ASN A 686 -1.48 28.95 -32.10
C ASN A 686 -2.59 28.21 -31.37
N ARG A 687 -3.86 28.56 -31.62
CA ARG A 687 -5.03 27.88 -31.04
C ARG A 687 -5.15 26.43 -31.48
N ILE A 688 -4.79 26.11 -32.72
CA ILE A 688 -4.80 24.72 -33.21
C ILE A 688 -3.66 23.92 -32.59
N VAL A 689 -2.45 24.48 -32.47
CA VAL A 689 -1.35 23.82 -31.76
C VAL A 689 -1.73 23.54 -30.30
N GLU A 690 -2.38 24.50 -29.64
CA GLU A 690 -2.90 24.32 -28.28
C GLU A 690 -3.92 23.18 -28.20
N VAL A 691 -4.90 23.13 -29.11
CA VAL A 691 -5.90 22.06 -29.17
C VAL A 691 -5.28 20.70 -29.51
N GLU A 692 -4.26 20.65 -30.36
CA GLU A 692 -3.55 19.41 -30.70
C GLU A 692 -2.75 18.89 -29.50
N ASN A 693 -2.04 19.77 -28.79
CA ASN A 693 -1.37 19.43 -27.53
C ASN A 693 -2.39 18.91 -26.49
N GLN A 694 -3.52 19.61 -26.31
CA GLN A 694 -4.61 19.16 -25.41
C GLN A 694 -5.21 17.82 -25.84
N LEU A 695 -5.33 17.56 -27.15
CA LEU A 695 -5.81 16.29 -27.67
C LEU A 695 -4.83 15.15 -27.40
N GLN A 696 -3.53 15.37 -27.58
CA GLN A 696 -2.50 14.39 -27.26
C GLN A 696 -2.57 14.01 -25.78
N PHE A 697 -2.64 15.00 -24.88
CA PHE A 697 -2.80 14.74 -23.44
C PHE A 697 -4.12 14.05 -23.11
N ALA A 698 -5.24 14.43 -23.72
CA ALA A 698 -6.53 13.78 -23.51
C ALA A 698 -6.52 12.31 -23.99
N ARG A 699 -5.82 12.00 -25.09
CA ARG A 699 -5.62 10.62 -25.58
C ARG A 699 -4.78 9.80 -24.59
N SER A 700 -3.61 10.31 -24.19
CA SER A 700 -2.75 9.63 -23.22
C SER A 700 -3.44 9.44 -21.87
N GLY A 701 -4.15 10.46 -21.38
CA GLY A 701 -4.94 10.38 -20.15
C GLY A 701 -6.09 9.37 -20.24
N PHE A 702 -6.84 9.34 -21.34
CA PHE A 702 -7.89 8.34 -21.56
C PHE A 702 -7.33 6.91 -21.61
N ASN A 703 -6.19 6.71 -22.26
CA ASN A 703 -5.53 5.41 -22.33
C ASN A 703 -4.97 4.97 -20.98
N ALA A 704 -4.36 5.87 -20.21
CA ALA A 704 -3.91 5.59 -18.85
C ALA A 704 -5.08 5.16 -17.95
N VAL A 705 -6.20 5.89 -17.99
CA VAL A 705 -7.41 5.55 -17.24
C VAL A 705 -8.02 4.22 -17.70
N THR A 706 -8.06 3.98 -18.99
CA THR A 706 -8.55 2.71 -19.59
C THR A 706 -7.69 1.54 -19.14
N GLY A 707 -6.37 1.70 -19.10
CA GLY A 707 -5.43 0.71 -18.59
C GLY A 707 -5.71 0.38 -17.14
N THR A 708 -5.77 1.39 -16.27
CA THR A 708 -6.06 1.21 -14.84
C THR A 708 -7.44 0.56 -14.61
N HIS A 709 -8.47 0.99 -15.35
CA HIS A 709 -9.81 0.39 -15.29
C HIS A 709 -9.79 -1.09 -15.69
N ASN A 710 -9.17 -1.42 -16.82
CA ASN A 710 -9.09 -2.80 -17.34
C ASN A 710 -8.29 -3.73 -16.42
N ILE A 711 -7.20 -3.25 -15.83
CA ILE A 711 -6.42 -3.99 -14.83
C ILE A 711 -7.29 -4.27 -13.61
N ARG A 712 -7.97 -3.25 -13.07
CA ARG A 712 -8.77 -3.42 -11.84
C ARG A 712 -9.91 -4.40 -11.98
N ILE A 713 -10.71 -4.32 -13.05
CA ILE A 713 -11.84 -5.25 -13.23
C ILE A 713 -11.41 -6.71 -13.43
N ARG A 714 -10.11 -6.96 -13.69
CA ARG A 714 -9.52 -8.30 -13.89
C ARG A 714 -8.70 -8.79 -12.69
N THR A 715 -8.40 -7.94 -11.72
CA THR A 715 -7.58 -8.30 -10.55
C THR A 715 -8.43 -8.86 -9.43
N PHE A 716 -7.95 -9.92 -8.75
CA PHE A 716 -8.62 -10.43 -7.54
C PHE A 716 -8.32 -9.51 -6.34
N PRO A 717 -9.34 -9.12 -5.53
CA PRO A 717 -10.72 -9.61 -5.48
C PRO A 717 -11.72 -8.77 -6.28
N ASP A 718 -11.30 -7.63 -6.82
CA ASP A 718 -12.14 -6.66 -7.54
C ASP A 718 -12.96 -7.31 -8.66
N VAL A 719 -12.39 -8.32 -9.34
CA VAL A 719 -13.05 -9.14 -10.38
C VAL A 719 -14.38 -9.74 -9.94
N LEU A 720 -14.53 -10.16 -8.68
CA LEU A 720 -15.76 -10.76 -8.17
C LEU A 720 -16.90 -9.74 -8.19
N LEU A 721 -16.61 -8.52 -7.72
CA LEU A 721 -17.58 -7.45 -7.64
C LEU A 721 -17.81 -6.78 -9.00
N ALA A 722 -16.75 -6.65 -9.82
CA ALA A 722 -16.83 -6.13 -11.17
C ALA A 722 -17.73 -7.00 -12.06
N ARG A 723 -17.63 -8.34 -11.96
CA ARG A 723 -18.53 -9.27 -12.64
C ARG A 723 -19.97 -9.13 -12.16
N LEU A 724 -20.18 -9.03 -10.84
CA LEU A 724 -21.50 -8.81 -10.26
C LEU A 724 -22.15 -7.49 -10.74
N MET A 725 -21.34 -6.44 -10.93
CA MET A 725 -21.77 -5.13 -11.43
C MET A 725 -21.88 -5.05 -12.96
N GLY A 726 -21.52 -6.12 -13.70
CA GLY A 726 -21.54 -6.14 -15.16
C GLY A 726 -20.53 -5.19 -15.83
N MET A 727 -19.40 -4.91 -15.16
CA MET A 727 -18.36 -4.04 -15.72
C MET A 727 -17.60 -4.74 -16.85
N GLN A 728 -17.44 -4.05 -17.97
CA GLN A 728 -16.76 -4.55 -19.17
C GLN A 728 -15.42 -3.82 -19.37
N PRO A 729 -14.43 -4.49 -19.99
CA PRO A 729 -13.19 -3.84 -20.39
C PRO A 729 -13.46 -2.78 -21.46
N ALA A 730 -12.85 -1.61 -21.30
CA ALA A 730 -12.90 -0.53 -22.26
C ALA A 730 -11.79 -0.67 -23.30
N ARG A 731 -12.04 -0.18 -24.52
CA ARG A 731 -11.05 -0.21 -25.61
C ARG A 731 -10.13 1.00 -25.49
N PHE A 732 -8.84 0.77 -25.67
CA PHE A 732 -7.86 1.85 -25.82
C PHE A 732 -8.14 2.65 -27.09
N PHE A 733 -7.81 3.93 -27.06
CA PHE A 733 -7.74 4.77 -28.24
C PHE A 733 -6.39 4.51 -28.93
N GLN A 734 -6.38 4.04 -30.18
CA GLN A 734 -5.16 3.69 -30.90
C GLN A 734 -4.18 4.88 -30.97
N LEU A 735 -2.91 4.61 -30.68
CA LEU A 735 -1.79 5.54 -30.77
C LEU A 735 -0.81 4.95 -31.80
N ASP A 736 -0.54 5.67 -32.89
CA ASP A 736 0.64 5.39 -33.72
C ASP A 736 1.89 5.73 -32.88
N GLN A 737 2.75 4.74 -32.65
CA GLN A 737 3.78 4.68 -31.61
C GLN A 737 4.96 5.69 -31.70
N GLN A 738 4.89 6.80 -32.45
CA GLN A 738 6.10 7.59 -32.75
C GLN A 738 6.26 8.97 -32.10
N GLN A 739 5.33 9.50 -31.30
CA GLN A 739 5.55 10.79 -30.62
C GLN A 739 4.86 10.86 -29.24
N GLU A 740 5.49 10.30 -28.22
CA GLU A 740 5.15 10.61 -26.83
C GLU A 740 5.92 11.83 -26.33
N GLY A 741 5.20 12.79 -25.73
CA GLY A 741 5.77 13.79 -24.81
C GLY A 741 6.36 15.06 -25.40
N GLN A 742 6.47 15.20 -26.72
CA GLN A 742 7.05 16.41 -27.31
C GLN A 742 6.01 17.53 -27.39
N VAL A 743 6.00 18.40 -26.38
CA VAL A 743 5.22 19.65 -26.42
C VAL A 743 5.72 20.50 -27.59
N VAL A 744 4.84 20.78 -28.54
CA VAL A 744 5.17 21.67 -29.67
C VAL A 744 5.22 23.10 -29.13
N ASP A 745 6.43 23.65 -28.98
CA ASP A 745 6.66 25.06 -28.60
C ASP A 745 6.57 25.97 -29.83
N VAL A 746 5.63 26.90 -29.79
CA VAL A 746 5.33 27.85 -30.86
C VAL A 746 6.41 28.93 -30.98
N ASN A 747 7.01 29.38 -29.87
CA ASN A 747 7.98 30.48 -29.90
C ASN A 747 9.30 30.05 -30.51
N ALA A 748 9.75 28.83 -30.22
CA ALA A 748 10.93 28.22 -30.84
C ALA A 748 10.81 28.08 -32.37
N LEU A 749 9.57 28.04 -32.90
CA LEU A 749 9.28 27.94 -34.34
C LEU A 749 9.13 29.31 -35.02
N LEU A 750 8.74 30.34 -34.28
CA LEU A 750 8.54 31.70 -34.82
C LEU A 750 9.80 32.57 -34.75
N ASP A 751 10.67 32.36 -33.76
CA ASP A 751 11.85 33.21 -33.49
C ASP A 751 13.10 32.86 -34.33
N ARG A 752 13.05 31.83 -35.18
CA ARG A 752 14.15 31.56 -36.15
C ARG A 752 14.10 32.51 -37.35
N LYS A 753 14.35 33.81 -37.12
CA LYS A 753 15.08 34.76 -37.99
C LYS A 753 14.73 36.20 -37.62
N ALA A 754 15.54 36.78 -36.75
CA ALA A 754 15.81 38.21 -36.70
C ALA A 754 17.19 38.43 -36.06
N ASP A 755 18.26 37.97 -36.72
CA ASP A 755 19.60 38.53 -36.53
C ASP A 755 20.35 38.43 -37.86
N THR A 756 20.78 39.59 -38.34
CA THR A 756 21.54 39.79 -39.58
C THR A 756 23.01 39.93 -39.17
N GLU A 757 23.85 39.10 -39.79
CA GLU A 757 25.31 39.25 -39.99
C GLU A 757 26.17 39.94 -38.91
N GLN A 758 26.91 39.12 -38.16
CA GLN A 758 28.31 39.36 -37.86
C GLN A 758 29.06 38.01 -37.93
N PRO A 759 30.32 38.00 -38.38
CA PRO A 759 31.00 36.80 -38.84
C PRO A 759 31.24 35.85 -37.66
N PRO A 760 31.24 34.52 -37.85
CA PRO A 760 31.71 33.64 -36.80
C PRO A 760 33.19 33.96 -36.56
N SER A 761 33.44 34.59 -35.42
CA SER A 761 34.72 34.55 -34.74
C SER A 761 35.16 33.10 -34.67
N GLN A 762 36.41 32.88 -35.07
CA GLN A 762 37.18 31.67 -34.86
C GLN A 762 36.94 31.13 -33.44
N ASP A 763 36.26 29.99 -33.32
CA ASP A 763 36.51 28.91 -32.36
C ASP A 763 35.36 27.89 -32.43
N ASP A 764 35.30 27.11 -33.51
CA ASP A 764 34.47 25.89 -33.58
C ASP A 764 35.28 24.68 -34.08
N ASN A 765 36.56 24.62 -33.69
CA ASN A 765 37.43 23.46 -33.89
C ASN A 765 37.25 22.39 -32.81
N GLY A 766 36.21 22.44 -31.96
CA GLY A 766 36.13 21.62 -30.74
C GLY A 766 36.01 20.12 -30.95
N VAL A 767 35.30 19.66 -31.98
CA VAL A 767 35.03 18.22 -32.16
C VAL A 767 36.21 17.50 -32.82
N LEU A 768 36.75 18.05 -33.91
CA LEU A 768 37.88 17.43 -34.62
C LEU A 768 39.24 17.69 -33.95
N ALA A 769 39.43 18.79 -33.22
CA ALA A 769 40.71 19.06 -32.54
C ALA A 769 40.94 18.18 -31.30
N THR A 770 39.87 17.60 -30.74
CA THR A 770 39.93 16.69 -29.60
C THR A 770 40.00 15.22 -29.99
N MET A 771 39.90 14.90 -31.29
CA MET A 771 39.91 13.53 -31.78
C MET A 771 41.33 12.96 -31.90
N SER A 772 41.50 11.71 -31.50
CA SER A 772 42.74 10.96 -31.76
C SER A 772 42.90 10.63 -33.24
N SER A 773 44.09 10.21 -33.67
CA SER A 773 44.34 9.73 -35.03
C SER A 773 43.41 8.56 -35.41
N THR A 774 43.15 7.65 -34.48
CA THR A 774 42.26 6.50 -34.69
C THR A 774 40.78 6.91 -34.83
N GLU A 775 40.33 7.89 -34.05
CA GLU A 775 38.97 8.44 -34.17
C GLU A 775 38.77 9.20 -35.49
N LEU A 776 39.82 9.86 -36.00
CA LEU A 776 39.82 10.52 -37.29
C LEU A 776 39.67 9.54 -38.46
N PHE A 777 40.31 8.37 -38.37
CA PHE A 777 40.15 7.30 -39.37
C PHE A 777 38.76 6.67 -39.35
N ALA A 778 38.20 6.45 -38.15
CA ALA A 778 36.80 6.04 -38.02
C ALA A 778 35.85 7.11 -38.62
N ALA A 779 36.11 8.40 -38.42
CA ALA A 779 35.32 9.47 -39.02
C ALA A 779 35.35 9.46 -40.56
N ALA A 780 36.48 9.14 -41.17
CA ALA A 780 36.59 9.00 -42.62
C ALA A 780 35.75 7.82 -43.14
N VAL A 781 35.82 6.65 -42.48
CA VAL A 781 35.01 5.47 -42.83
C VAL A 781 33.52 5.74 -42.65
N PHE A 782 33.15 6.46 -41.60
CA PHE A 782 31.77 6.87 -41.34
C PHE A 782 31.20 7.75 -42.45
N CYS A 783 31.96 8.76 -42.90
CA CYS A 783 31.52 9.66 -43.96
C CYS A 783 31.34 8.98 -45.31
N VAL A 784 32.11 7.92 -45.58
CA VAL A 784 31.95 7.13 -46.81
C VAL A 784 30.70 6.26 -46.74
N LEU A 785 30.37 5.67 -45.59
CA LEU A 785 29.26 4.73 -45.46
C LEU A 785 27.89 5.37 -45.25
N CYS A 786 27.83 6.59 -44.73
CA CYS A 786 26.56 7.22 -44.33
C CYS A 786 26.33 8.52 -45.14
N GLU A 787 25.68 8.39 -46.30
CA GLU A 787 25.31 9.56 -47.14
C GLU A 787 24.26 10.47 -46.47
N ASP A 788 23.36 9.91 -45.66
CA ASP A 788 22.17 10.61 -45.14
C ASP A 788 22.25 10.98 -43.65
N SER A 789 23.44 10.95 -43.03
CA SER A 789 23.71 11.27 -41.61
C SER A 789 22.94 10.46 -40.56
N LYS A 790 22.06 9.54 -40.98
CA LYS A 790 21.38 8.56 -40.15
C LYS A 790 22.03 7.21 -40.37
N VAL A 791 22.36 6.53 -39.28
CA VAL A 791 22.98 5.21 -39.33
C VAL A 791 21.89 4.17 -39.12
N ASP A 792 21.52 3.44 -40.17
CA ASP A 792 20.67 2.25 -39.99
C ASP A 792 21.50 1.10 -39.39
N LYS A 793 20.84 0.08 -38.81
CA LYS A 793 21.52 -1.08 -38.21
C LYS A 793 22.45 -1.77 -39.20
N ALA A 794 22.08 -1.87 -40.48
CA ALA A 794 22.92 -2.49 -41.51
C ALA A 794 24.18 -1.66 -41.81
N GLU A 795 24.07 -0.34 -41.85
CA GLU A 795 25.19 0.58 -42.08
C GLU A 795 26.11 0.64 -40.86
N PHE A 796 25.56 0.59 -39.65
CA PHE A 796 26.35 0.53 -38.42
C PHE A 796 27.19 -0.76 -38.35
N VAL A 797 26.64 -1.91 -38.78
CA VAL A 797 27.39 -3.17 -38.82
C VAL A 797 28.55 -3.10 -39.82
N ARG A 798 28.34 -2.47 -40.98
CA ARG A 798 29.41 -2.22 -41.99
C ARG A 798 30.47 -1.26 -41.45
N PHE A 799 30.02 -0.17 -40.81
CA PHE A 799 30.90 0.79 -40.15
C PHE A 799 31.72 0.12 -39.05
N TYR A 800 31.09 -0.68 -38.19
CA TYR A 800 31.74 -1.41 -37.11
C TYR A 800 32.80 -2.36 -37.66
N LYS A 801 32.47 -3.20 -38.65
CA LYS A 801 33.40 -4.17 -39.24
C LYS A 801 34.66 -3.49 -39.82
N ASN A 802 34.48 -2.36 -40.51
CA ASN A 802 35.58 -1.64 -41.15
C ASN A 802 36.36 -0.79 -40.15
N ALA A 803 35.69 -0.07 -39.26
CA ALA A 803 36.33 0.80 -38.26
C ALA A 803 37.05 -0.02 -37.16
N SER A 804 36.50 -1.15 -36.71
CA SER A 804 37.15 -2.00 -35.70
C SER A 804 38.45 -2.61 -36.23
N SER A 805 38.50 -2.96 -37.52
CA SER A 805 39.69 -3.48 -38.19
C SER A 805 40.84 -2.45 -38.29
N LEU A 806 40.49 -1.16 -38.29
CA LEU A 806 41.40 -0.04 -38.50
C LEU A 806 41.89 0.60 -37.20
N THR A 807 41.02 0.66 -36.19
CA THR A 807 41.23 1.50 -35.00
C THR A 807 41.59 0.72 -33.74
N GLY A 808 41.50 -0.62 -33.77
CA GLY A 808 41.72 -1.46 -32.59
C GLY A 808 40.66 -1.30 -31.49
N LEU A 809 39.61 -0.50 -31.74
CA LEU A 809 38.49 -0.29 -30.83
C LEU A 809 37.54 -1.50 -30.93
N SER A 810 37.63 -2.41 -29.95
CA SER A 810 36.83 -3.64 -29.92
C SER A 810 35.49 -3.50 -29.19
N ASP A 811 35.21 -2.35 -28.56
CA ASP A 811 33.97 -2.12 -27.80
C ASP A 811 32.87 -1.49 -28.69
N PRO A 812 31.77 -2.23 -28.97
CA PRO A 812 30.67 -1.74 -29.81
C PRO A 812 30.00 -0.47 -29.25
N ASN A 813 29.99 -0.29 -27.94
CA ASN A 813 29.35 0.87 -27.32
C ASN A 813 30.15 2.16 -27.54
N GLN A 814 31.48 2.07 -27.56
CA GLN A 814 32.35 3.22 -27.84
C GLN A 814 32.26 3.63 -29.31
N LEU A 815 32.27 2.67 -30.23
CA LEU A 815 32.09 2.94 -31.67
C LEU A 815 30.69 3.49 -31.97
N LYS A 816 29.67 3.04 -31.24
CA LYS A 816 28.31 3.60 -31.34
C LYS A 816 28.26 5.05 -30.87
N ALA A 817 28.79 5.36 -29.69
CA ALA A 817 28.86 6.72 -29.18
C ALA A 817 29.66 7.65 -30.11
N LEU A 818 30.74 7.14 -30.71
CA LEU A 818 31.55 7.87 -31.69
C LEU A 818 30.78 8.12 -32.99
N SER A 819 30.06 7.12 -33.50
CA SER A 819 29.21 7.27 -34.70
C SER A 819 28.07 8.27 -34.48
N GLU A 820 27.46 8.30 -33.29
CA GLU A 820 26.42 9.27 -32.93
C GLU A 820 27.00 10.69 -32.81
N LYS A 821 28.19 10.83 -32.21
CA LYS A 821 28.91 12.11 -32.10
C LYS A 821 29.29 12.67 -33.47
N ILE A 822 29.80 11.82 -34.37
CA ILE A 822 30.18 12.20 -35.73
C ILE A 822 28.94 12.48 -36.57
N GLY A 823 27.91 11.63 -36.50
CA GLY A 823 26.64 11.85 -37.19
C GLY A 823 25.99 13.17 -36.80
N ALA A 824 25.97 13.50 -35.50
CA ALA A 824 25.50 14.80 -35.02
C ALA A 824 26.33 15.96 -35.60
N TRP A 825 27.66 15.86 -35.59
CA TRP A 825 28.52 16.89 -36.17
C TRP A 825 28.35 17.04 -37.70
N VAL A 826 28.29 15.93 -38.44
CA VAL A 826 28.04 15.93 -39.90
C VAL A 826 26.67 16.53 -40.22
N SER A 827 25.65 16.28 -39.41
CA SER A 827 24.32 16.88 -39.57
C SER A 827 24.32 18.41 -39.39
N THR A 828 25.25 18.94 -38.58
CA THR A 828 25.38 20.39 -38.35
C THR A 828 26.21 21.11 -39.41
N VAL A 829 27.30 20.49 -39.89
CA VAL A 829 28.26 21.11 -40.83
C VAL A 829 27.96 20.77 -42.30
N GLY A 830 27.26 19.66 -42.55
CA GLY A 830 26.96 19.12 -43.88
C GLY A 830 28.09 18.24 -44.43
N LEU A 831 27.72 17.12 -45.07
CA LEU A 831 28.63 16.06 -45.52
C LEU A 831 29.81 16.56 -46.37
N LYS A 832 29.55 17.45 -47.35
CA LYS A 832 30.61 17.99 -48.24
C LYS A 832 31.67 18.80 -47.48
N GLN A 833 31.26 19.58 -46.49
CA GLN A 833 32.16 20.41 -45.69
C GLN A 833 32.89 19.57 -44.63
N ALA A 834 32.19 18.60 -44.03
CA ALA A 834 32.76 17.60 -43.12
C ALA A 834 33.89 16.78 -43.78
N VAL A 835 33.66 16.25 -44.99
CA VAL A 835 34.68 15.52 -45.77
C VAL A 835 35.89 16.40 -46.07
N THR A 836 35.70 17.70 -46.31
CA THR A 836 36.80 18.62 -46.63
C THR A 836 37.67 18.90 -45.39
N GLU A 837 37.06 19.10 -44.22
CA GLU A 837 37.80 19.32 -42.96
C GLU A 837 38.53 18.05 -42.49
N ILE A 838 37.89 16.87 -42.61
CA ILE A 838 38.53 15.58 -42.29
C ILE A 838 39.71 15.33 -43.23
N ALA A 839 39.56 15.56 -44.55
CA ALA A 839 40.64 15.39 -45.52
C ALA A 839 41.85 16.30 -45.20
N LYS A 840 41.61 17.56 -44.82
CA LYS A 840 42.66 18.51 -44.43
C LYS A 840 43.43 18.03 -43.20
N ARG A 841 42.76 17.36 -42.25
CA ARG A 841 43.40 16.80 -41.06
C ARG A 841 44.14 15.50 -41.36
N LEU A 842 43.59 14.65 -42.22
CA LEU A 842 44.23 13.41 -42.69
C LEU A 842 45.55 13.70 -43.43
N GLN A 843 45.65 14.83 -44.13
CA GLN A 843 46.89 15.25 -44.79
C GLN A 843 48.07 15.41 -43.81
N SER A 844 47.80 15.76 -42.54
CA SER A 844 48.85 15.82 -41.51
C SER A 844 49.33 14.45 -41.00
N LEU A 845 48.65 13.37 -41.40
CA LEU A 845 48.93 11.98 -41.02
C LEU A 845 49.43 11.14 -42.21
N SER A 846 49.73 11.77 -43.36
CA SER A 846 50.25 11.09 -44.56
C SER A 846 51.61 10.45 -44.28
N GLY A 847 51.78 9.17 -44.63
CA GLY A 847 53.03 8.42 -44.46
C GLY A 847 53.13 7.53 -43.22
N ASN A 848 52.06 7.45 -42.40
CA ASN A 848 51.97 6.53 -41.26
C ASN A 848 51.47 5.14 -41.70
N GLU A 849 51.88 4.04 -41.05
CA GLU A 849 51.41 2.67 -41.40
C GLU A 849 49.88 2.55 -41.33
N GLU A 850 49.25 3.27 -40.41
CA GLU A 850 47.79 3.32 -40.25
C GLU A 850 47.09 4.04 -41.42
N ALA A 851 47.77 4.98 -42.10
CA ALA A 851 47.23 5.65 -43.28
C ALA A 851 47.19 4.70 -44.50
N LEU A 852 48.19 3.83 -44.64
CA LEU A 852 48.21 2.74 -45.63
C LEU A 852 47.11 1.71 -45.36
N ALA A 853 46.86 1.39 -44.08
CA ALA A 853 45.74 0.54 -43.68
C ALA A 853 44.39 1.19 -44.04
N LEU A 854 44.23 2.50 -43.84
CA LEU A 854 43.01 3.21 -44.23
C LEU A 854 42.80 3.19 -45.74
N ILE A 855 43.84 3.42 -46.54
CA ILE A 855 43.76 3.31 -48.01
C ILE A 855 43.35 1.88 -48.42
N THR A 856 43.91 0.86 -47.77
CA THR A 856 43.58 -0.55 -48.07
C THR A 856 42.14 -0.89 -47.73
N VAL A 857 41.62 -0.41 -46.59
CA VAL A 857 40.22 -0.59 -46.21
C VAL A 857 39.28 0.18 -47.15
N MET A 858 39.63 1.41 -47.53
CA MET A 858 38.85 2.19 -48.50
C MET A 858 38.82 1.54 -49.89
N ASN A 859 39.94 0.97 -50.35
CA ASN A 859 40.00 0.22 -51.61
C ASN A 859 39.17 -1.06 -51.53
N ARG A 860 39.24 -1.80 -50.41
CA ARG A 860 38.37 -2.97 -50.19
C ARG A 860 36.90 -2.58 -50.13
N MET A 861 36.55 -1.45 -49.52
CA MET A 861 35.18 -0.91 -49.54
C MET A 861 34.74 -0.56 -50.96
N ALA A 862 35.65 -0.05 -51.79
CA ALA A 862 35.42 0.18 -53.21
C ALA A 862 35.33 -1.11 -54.06
N GLU A 863 35.60 -2.29 -53.50
CA GLU A 863 35.51 -3.57 -54.20
C GLU A 863 34.41 -4.50 -53.64
N SER A 864 33.85 -4.18 -52.46
CA SER A 864 33.16 -5.15 -51.58
C SER A 864 31.67 -5.43 -51.88
N ASP A 865 31.01 -4.78 -52.83
CA ASP A 865 29.64 -5.13 -53.24
C ASP A 865 29.32 -4.26 -54.47
N GLY A 866 28.88 -4.81 -55.59
CA GLY A 866 28.74 -4.13 -56.89
C GLY A 866 27.70 -3.00 -57.00
N LYS A 867 27.53 -2.14 -55.98
CA LYS A 867 26.73 -0.92 -55.98
C LYS A 867 27.48 0.19 -55.23
N ILE A 868 28.50 0.76 -55.86
CA ILE A 868 29.11 2.01 -55.38
C ILE A 868 28.41 3.17 -56.07
N THR A 869 27.96 4.13 -55.29
CA THR A 869 27.41 5.39 -55.79
C THR A 869 28.55 6.31 -56.25
N SER A 870 28.30 7.16 -57.25
CA SER A 870 29.30 8.13 -57.72
C SER A 870 29.77 9.12 -56.64
N ALA A 871 29.00 9.26 -55.55
CA ALA A 871 29.33 10.12 -54.43
C ALA A 871 30.31 9.45 -53.44
N GLU A 872 30.13 8.15 -53.15
CA GLU A 872 31.09 7.34 -52.38
C GLU A 872 32.47 7.30 -53.05
N GLU A 873 32.51 7.08 -54.37
CA GLU A 873 33.75 7.07 -55.15
C GLU A 873 34.48 8.42 -55.09
N ALA A 874 33.74 9.54 -55.15
CA ALA A 874 34.30 10.88 -55.05
C ALA A 874 34.84 11.20 -53.64
N MET A 875 34.21 10.69 -52.58
CA MET A 875 34.69 10.83 -51.20
C MET A 875 35.96 10.01 -50.95
N ILE A 876 35.97 8.75 -51.42
CA ILE A 876 37.14 7.87 -51.36
C ILE A 876 38.32 8.48 -52.10
N ALA A 877 38.10 8.99 -53.32
CA ALA A 877 39.14 9.66 -54.10
C ALA A 877 39.72 10.88 -53.34
N LYS A 878 38.87 11.70 -52.72
CA LYS A 878 39.29 12.89 -51.98
C LYS A 878 40.08 12.56 -50.70
N PHE A 879 39.74 11.48 -50.00
CA PHE A 879 40.52 11.00 -48.85
C PHE A 879 41.83 10.33 -49.28
N ARG A 880 41.82 9.58 -50.39
CA ARG A 880 43.03 8.97 -50.98
C ARG A 880 44.04 10.02 -51.42
N ASP A 881 43.59 11.08 -52.09
CA ASP A 881 44.43 12.19 -52.52
C ASP A 881 45.03 12.94 -51.32
N ALA A 882 44.27 13.08 -50.22
CA ALA A 882 44.77 13.67 -48.98
C ALA A 882 45.84 12.81 -48.28
N LEU A 883 45.80 11.48 -48.46
CA LEU A 883 46.73 10.53 -47.85
C LEU A 883 47.92 10.14 -48.76
N GLY A 884 47.95 10.59 -50.02
CA GLY A 884 49.12 10.51 -50.90
C GLY A 884 49.29 9.24 -51.74
N GLY A 885 48.22 8.50 -52.06
CA GLY A 885 48.31 7.21 -52.79
C GLY A 885 48.04 7.27 -54.30
N VAL A 886 49.00 6.86 -55.13
CA VAL A 886 48.90 6.65 -56.59
C VAL A 886 48.34 5.25 -56.92
N VAL A 887 47.51 5.15 -57.96
CA VAL A 887 46.90 3.92 -58.50
C VAL A 887 47.95 3.06 -59.23
N GLY A 888 48.02 1.76 -58.92
CA GLY A 888 48.82 0.77 -59.63
C GLY A 888 47.96 -0.41 -60.10
N ASP A 889 48.00 -0.63 -61.41
CA ASP A 889 47.34 -1.68 -62.20
C ASP A 889 47.98 -3.07 -61.95
N GLY A 890 47.35 -4.14 -62.44
CA GLY A 890 47.53 -5.52 -61.97
C GLY A 890 48.92 -6.18 -62.00
N THR A 891 48.97 -7.37 -61.36
CA THR A 891 49.90 -8.52 -61.47
C THR A 891 50.93 -8.79 -60.36
N ASN A 892 50.82 -10.02 -59.82
CA ASN A 892 51.78 -10.99 -59.24
C ASN A 892 52.58 -10.76 -57.93
N ASP A 893 52.47 -11.82 -57.11
CA ASP A 893 53.45 -12.52 -56.28
C ASP A 893 54.29 -11.76 -55.24
N SER A 894 54.02 -12.02 -53.95
CA SER A 894 54.98 -12.72 -53.05
C SER A 894 54.43 -12.92 -51.63
N ASN A 895 54.44 -14.19 -51.21
CA ASN A 895 54.08 -14.72 -49.89
C ASN A 895 54.97 -14.21 -48.74
N GLN A 896 54.37 -14.04 -47.55
CA GLN A 896 54.89 -14.64 -46.30
C GLN A 896 53.81 -14.67 -45.19
N GLU A 897 53.41 -15.89 -44.80
CA GLU A 897 52.41 -16.26 -43.79
C GLU A 897 52.96 -16.30 -42.36
N ILE A 898 52.13 -15.95 -41.35
CA ILE A 898 52.06 -16.62 -40.03
C ILE A 898 50.59 -16.51 -39.51
N PRO A 899 50.06 -17.43 -38.69
CA PRO A 899 48.99 -18.38 -39.00
C PRO A 899 47.59 -17.97 -38.52
N LEU A 900 46.56 -18.25 -39.31
CA LEU A 900 45.16 -18.12 -38.86
C LEU A 900 44.73 -19.37 -38.05
N PRO A 901 44.02 -19.21 -36.91
CA PRO A 901 43.16 -20.27 -36.39
C PRO A 901 42.03 -20.55 -37.40
N PRO A 902 41.43 -21.75 -37.40
CA PRO A 902 40.62 -22.23 -38.53
C PRO A 902 39.45 -21.30 -38.83
N VAL A 903 39.36 -20.88 -40.09
CA VAL A 903 38.18 -20.21 -40.67
C VAL A 903 36.99 -21.15 -40.53
N GLN A 904 36.02 -20.79 -39.68
CA GLN A 904 34.69 -21.36 -39.80
C GLN A 904 34.12 -20.86 -41.14
N GLN A 905 33.76 -21.79 -42.02
CA GLN A 905 33.15 -21.48 -43.31
C GLN A 905 31.90 -20.62 -43.06
N GLU A 906 31.90 -19.36 -43.52
CA GLU A 906 30.68 -18.54 -43.55
C GLU A 906 29.68 -19.25 -44.46
N VAL A 907 28.64 -19.82 -43.85
CA VAL A 907 27.54 -20.48 -44.57
C VAL A 907 26.81 -19.43 -45.40
N SER A 908 26.59 -19.69 -46.69
CA SER A 908 25.96 -18.74 -47.60
C SER A 908 24.56 -18.32 -47.11
N LEU A 909 24.16 -17.07 -47.34
CA LEU A 909 22.89 -16.50 -46.87
C LEU A 909 21.67 -17.32 -47.35
N GLU A 910 21.70 -17.83 -48.58
CA GLU A 910 20.66 -18.70 -49.13
C GLU A 910 20.54 -20.01 -48.33
N THR A 911 21.67 -20.59 -47.94
CA THR A 911 21.69 -21.80 -47.09
C THR A 911 21.19 -21.51 -45.67
N GLN A 912 21.48 -20.33 -45.11
CA GLN A 912 20.95 -19.92 -43.81
C GLN A 912 19.43 -19.76 -43.83
N GLN A 913 18.89 -19.12 -44.88
CA GLN A 913 17.45 -18.94 -45.05
C GLN A 913 16.74 -20.28 -45.26
N GLU A 914 17.32 -21.17 -46.06
CA GLU A 914 16.77 -22.50 -46.30
C GLU A 914 16.72 -23.34 -45.01
N ILE A 915 17.82 -23.37 -44.24
CA ILE A 915 17.87 -24.13 -42.98
C ILE A 915 16.88 -23.57 -41.95
N LEU A 916 16.74 -22.24 -41.88
CA LEU A 916 15.78 -21.60 -40.97
C LEU A 916 14.33 -21.99 -41.30
N MET A 917 13.98 -21.92 -42.59
CA MET A 917 12.63 -22.25 -43.05
C MET A 917 12.33 -23.74 -42.90
N LEU A 918 13.31 -24.62 -43.16
CA LEU A 918 13.16 -26.06 -42.90
C LEU A 918 12.95 -26.35 -41.42
N ALA A 919 13.65 -25.65 -40.51
CA ALA A 919 13.51 -25.83 -39.07
C ALA A 919 12.15 -25.33 -38.54
N LEU A 920 11.66 -24.20 -39.05
CA LEU A 920 10.38 -23.64 -38.62
C LEU A 920 9.20 -24.46 -39.16
N ILE A 921 9.28 -24.96 -40.40
CA ILE A 921 8.20 -25.74 -41.00
C ILE A 921 8.16 -27.17 -40.49
N SER A 922 9.31 -27.81 -40.28
CA SER A 922 9.34 -29.15 -39.69
C SER A 922 8.76 -29.16 -38.26
N LEU A 923 8.90 -28.05 -37.53
CA LEU A 923 8.37 -27.88 -36.18
C LEU A 923 6.85 -27.68 -36.16
N VAL A 924 6.31 -26.95 -37.14
CA VAL A 924 4.92 -26.46 -37.16
C VAL A 924 3.99 -27.33 -38.00
N SER A 925 4.50 -28.07 -38.98
CA SER A 925 3.71 -28.83 -39.96
C SER A 925 4.17 -30.29 -40.01
N ALA A 926 4.21 -30.97 -38.87
CA ALA A 926 4.55 -32.39 -38.79
C ALA A 926 3.49 -33.30 -39.46
N ASP A 927 2.27 -32.80 -39.65
CA ASP A 927 1.13 -33.45 -40.31
C ASP A 927 1.01 -33.14 -41.82
N GLY A 928 1.86 -32.25 -42.34
CA GLY A 928 1.98 -31.93 -43.77
C GLY A 928 1.06 -30.81 -44.28
N GLU A 929 0.36 -30.09 -43.39
CA GLU A 929 -0.43 -28.90 -43.71
C GLU A 929 -0.05 -27.72 -42.81
N ILE A 930 0.06 -26.50 -43.37
CA ILE A 930 0.38 -25.29 -42.61
C ILE A 930 -0.91 -24.48 -42.42
N LYS A 931 -1.38 -24.29 -41.19
CA LYS A 931 -2.56 -23.44 -40.91
C LYS A 931 -2.22 -21.96 -41.13
N SER A 932 -3.24 -21.15 -41.41
CA SER A 932 -3.05 -19.72 -41.71
C SER A 932 -2.45 -18.93 -40.53
N GLU A 933 -2.80 -19.28 -39.30
CA GLU A 933 -2.33 -18.61 -38.08
C GLU A 933 -0.87 -18.96 -37.76
N GLU A 934 -0.51 -20.23 -37.91
CA GLU A 934 0.85 -20.75 -37.79
C GLU A 934 1.81 -20.13 -38.81
N PHE A 935 1.33 -19.97 -40.06
CA PHE A 935 2.10 -19.32 -41.11
C PHE A 935 2.39 -17.84 -40.80
N GLU A 936 1.45 -17.11 -40.19
CA GLU A 936 1.70 -15.72 -39.78
C GLU A 936 2.79 -15.63 -38.70
N ALA A 937 2.83 -16.58 -37.75
CA ALA A 937 3.89 -16.62 -36.74
C ALA A 937 5.28 -16.88 -37.36
N ILE A 938 5.36 -17.78 -38.36
CA ILE A 938 6.59 -18.02 -39.13
C ILE A 938 7.01 -16.76 -39.89
N VAL A 939 6.06 -16.05 -40.51
CA VAL A 939 6.33 -14.82 -41.26
C VAL A 939 6.86 -13.72 -40.33
N GLU A 940 6.19 -13.47 -39.21
CA GLU A 940 6.64 -12.48 -38.23
C GLU A 940 8.05 -12.80 -37.71
N PHE A 941 8.32 -14.06 -37.37
CA PHE A 941 9.63 -14.47 -36.88
C PHE A 941 10.72 -14.34 -37.95
N THR A 942 10.47 -14.78 -39.18
CA THR A 942 11.48 -14.74 -40.26
C THR A 942 11.79 -13.30 -40.68
N ILE A 943 10.77 -12.42 -40.75
CA ILE A 943 10.96 -10.99 -41.05
C ILE A 943 11.73 -10.29 -39.94
N ALA A 944 11.45 -10.63 -38.67
CA ALA A 944 12.14 -10.00 -37.54
C ALA A 944 13.63 -10.34 -37.47
N ASN A 945 14.02 -11.52 -37.97
CA ASN A 945 15.36 -12.09 -37.73
C ASN A 945 16.21 -12.29 -38.98
N THR A 946 15.67 -12.04 -40.18
CA THR A 946 16.40 -12.17 -41.45
C THR A 946 16.32 -10.87 -42.25
N PRO A 947 17.45 -10.33 -42.77
CA PRO A 947 17.49 -9.00 -43.38
C PRO A 947 16.82 -8.87 -44.77
N LEU A 948 16.19 -9.91 -45.32
CA LEU A 948 15.83 -9.99 -46.75
C LEU A 948 14.50 -10.72 -47.07
N ALA A 949 13.45 -10.60 -46.26
CA ALA A 949 12.22 -11.34 -46.54
C ALA A 949 10.98 -10.44 -46.69
N ASP A 950 10.53 -10.20 -47.93
CA ASP A 950 9.15 -9.77 -48.19
C ASP A 950 8.21 -10.96 -47.93
N ARG A 951 6.98 -10.72 -47.47
CA ARG A 951 5.97 -11.75 -47.15
C ARG A 951 5.76 -12.74 -48.29
N LYS A 952 5.88 -12.30 -49.54
CA LYS A 952 5.81 -13.17 -50.73
C LYS A 952 7.01 -14.13 -50.84
N GLN A 953 8.21 -13.68 -50.51
CA GLN A 953 9.42 -14.51 -50.53
C GLN A 953 9.42 -15.53 -49.39
N VAL A 954 8.97 -15.13 -48.19
CA VAL A 954 8.77 -16.08 -47.08
C VAL A 954 7.80 -17.18 -47.49
N ARG A 955 6.71 -16.85 -48.18
CA ARG A 955 5.75 -17.85 -48.66
C ARG A 955 6.36 -18.81 -49.68
N GLN A 956 7.14 -18.30 -50.64
CA GLN A 956 7.81 -19.15 -51.63
C GLN A 956 8.84 -20.10 -50.99
N LEU A 957 9.64 -19.61 -50.05
CA LEU A 957 10.59 -20.45 -49.30
C LEU A 957 9.86 -21.45 -48.41
N ALA A 958 8.74 -21.05 -47.82
CA ALA A 958 7.94 -21.93 -47.00
C ALA A 958 7.32 -23.08 -47.80
N ASP A 959 6.71 -22.77 -48.95
CA ASP A 959 6.13 -23.77 -49.83
C ASP A 959 7.24 -24.71 -50.38
N SER A 960 8.42 -24.18 -50.72
CA SER A 960 9.57 -24.99 -51.16
C SER A 960 10.12 -25.92 -50.07
N ALA A 961 10.17 -25.46 -48.82
CA ALA A 961 10.60 -26.27 -47.69
C ALA A 961 9.56 -27.35 -47.35
N LEU A 962 8.26 -27.03 -47.45
CA LEU A 962 7.18 -28.00 -47.29
C LEU A 962 7.21 -29.08 -48.37
N ASP A 963 7.44 -28.72 -49.63
CA ASP A 963 7.60 -29.69 -50.73
C ASP A 963 8.80 -30.61 -50.50
N ARG A 964 9.90 -30.08 -49.96
CA ARG A 964 11.09 -30.87 -49.61
C ARG A 964 10.83 -31.83 -48.45
N ILE A 965 10.02 -31.40 -47.46
CA ILE A 965 9.55 -32.25 -46.37
C ILE A 965 8.60 -33.34 -46.86
N LYS A 966 7.75 -33.07 -47.85
CA LYS A 966 6.87 -34.09 -48.45
C LYS A 966 7.61 -35.11 -49.32
N ALA A 967 8.76 -34.73 -49.89
CA ALA A 967 9.55 -35.57 -50.78
C ALA A 967 10.55 -36.51 -50.06
N ALA A 968 10.87 -36.26 -48.78
CA ALA A 968 11.83 -37.03 -48.00
C ALA A 968 11.28 -37.38 -46.60
N ASP A 969 11.88 -38.35 -45.93
CA ASP A 969 11.42 -38.78 -44.59
C ASP A 969 11.68 -37.68 -43.55
N LEU A 970 10.66 -37.32 -42.77
CA LEU A 970 10.68 -36.18 -41.83
C LEU A 970 11.79 -36.35 -40.78
N GLU A 971 12.04 -37.58 -40.32
CA GLU A 971 13.11 -37.86 -39.35
C GLU A 971 14.50 -37.56 -39.91
N VAL A 972 14.72 -37.78 -41.22
CA VAL A 972 16.00 -37.51 -41.89
C VAL A 972 16.25 -36.00 -41.98
N ILE A 973 15.22 -35.23 -42.31
CA ILE A 973 15.30 -33.77 -42.38
C ILE A 973 15.52 -33.18 -40.99
N VAL A 974 14.77 -33.63 -39.99
CA VAL A 974 14.91 -33.14 -38.61
C VAL A 974 16.33 -33.39 -38.10
N LYS A 975 16.92 -34.55 -38.40
CA LYS A 975 18.31 -34.84 -38.03
C LYS A 975 19.32 -33.94 -38.75
N ASP A 976 19.20 -33.76 -40.06
CA ASP A 976 20.12 -32.91 -40.85
C ASP A 976 20.04 -31.44 -40.41
N VAL A 977 18.81 -30.95 -40.14
CA VAL A 977 18.57 -29.59 -39.64
C VAL A 977 19.15 -29.41 -38.24
N ALA A 978 18.95 -30.38 -37.33
CA ALA A 978 19.47 -30.32 -35.97
C ALA A 978 21.01 -30.27 -35.92
N GLU A 979 21.70 -30.97 -36.82
CA GLU A 979 23.17 -30.96 -36.90
C GLU A 979 23.73 -29.63 -37.42
N ARG A 980 22.99 -28.93 -38.29
CA ARG A 980 23.46 -27.68 -38.92
C ARG A 980 23.05 -26.43 -38.15
N LEU A 981 21.89 -26.44 -37.48
CA LEU A 981 21.33 -25.29 -36.76
C LEU A 981 22.34 -24.52 -35.87
N PRO A 982 23.14 -25.19 -35.03
CA PRO A 982 23.99 -24.51 -34.05
C PRO A 982 25.16 -23.73 -34.67
N ASN A 983 25.63 -24.18 -35.85
CA ASN A 983 26.78 -23.60 -36.54
C ASN A 983 26.39 -22.67 -37.69
N THR A 984 25.09 -22.55 -38.00
CA THR A 984 24.58 -21.80 -39.15
C THR A 984 24.25 -20.35 -38.79
N PHE A 985 23.83 -20.07 -37.56
CA PHE A 985 23.31 -18.76 -37.13
C PHE A 985 24.17 -18.11 -36.04
N SER A 986 24.08 -16.78 -35.91
CA SER A 986 24.73 -16.05 -34.82
C SER A 986 24.09 -16.39 -33.47
N LYS A 987 24.84 -16.20 -32.37
CA LYS A 987 24.38 -16.53 -31.01
C LYS A 987 23.07 -15.84 -30.62
N ASP A 988 22.83 -14.62 -31.11
CA ASP A 988 21.61 -13.86 -30.84
C ASP A 988 20.39 -14.49 -31.52
N VAL A 989 20.55 -14.93 -32.78
CA VAL A 989 19.47 -15.60 -33.53
C VAL A 989 19.18 -16.98 -32.94
N VAL A 990 20.21 -17.71 -32.51
CA VAL A 990 20.05 -18.99 -31.79
C VAL A 990 19.27 -18.80 -30.49
N ALA A 991 19.53 -17.73 -29.73
CA ALA A 991 18.79 -17.43 -28.49
C ALA A 991 17.32 -17.11 -28.77
N GLN A 992 17.03 -16.31 -29.80
CA GLN A 992 15.65 -15.98 -30.21
C GLN A 992 14.91 -17.19 -30.75
N LEU A 993 15.56 -18.04 -31.55
CA LEU A 993 14.99 -19.28 -32.06
C LEU A 993 14.69 -20.27 -30.92
N THR A 994 15.59 -20.37 -29.93
CA THR A 994 15.37 -21.19 -28.72
C THR A 994 14.13 -20.71 -27.95
N GLN A 995 13.99 -19.40 -27.76
CA GLN A 995 12.82 -18.81 -27.10
C GLN A 995 11.54 -19.07 -27.89
N PHE A 996 11.58 -18.93 -29.21
CA PHE A 996 10.44 -19.16 -30.10
C PHE A 996 9.98 -20.63 -30.08
N ILE A 997 10.91 -21.59 -30.21
CA ILE A 997 10.60 -23.04 -30.11
C ILE A 997 9.98 -23.38 -28.74
N THR A 998 10.51 -22.78 -27.66
CA THR A 998 9.96 -22.99 -26.31
C THR A 998 8.54 -22.45 -26.19
N GLN A 999 8.29 -21.24 -26.70
CA GLN A 999 6.96 -20.62 -26.69
C GLN A 999 5.96 -21.42 -27.51
N LEU A 1000 6.33 -21.88 -28.71
CA LEU A 1000 5.47 -22.75 -29.52
C LEU A 1000 5.11 -24.05 -28.79
N SER A 1001 6.07 -24.67 -28.10
CA SER A 1001 5.81 -25.90 -27.34
C SER A 1001 4.89 -25.71 -26.12
N GLU A 1002 4.79 -24.49 -25.58
CA GLU A 1002 3.98 -24.16 -24.40
C GLU A 1002 2.58 -23.61 -24.74
N VAL A 1003 2.38 -23.11 -25.97
CA VAL A 1003 1.18 -22.35 -26.36
C VAL A 1003 0.04 -23.23 -26.91
N ASP A 1004 0.31 -24.42 -27.47
CA ASP A 1004 -0.75 -25.28 -27.98
C ASP A 1004 -1.26 -26.30 -26.94
N GLY A 1005 -2.55 -26.23 -26.63
CA GLY A 1005 -3.24 -27.11 -25.67
C GLY A 1005 -3.47 -28.54 -26.15
N GLU A 1006 -3.06 -28.89 -27.38
CA GLU A 1006 -3.10 -30.23 -27.98
C GLU A 1006 -1.88 -30.47 -28.89
N VAL A 1007 -0.66 -30.30 -28.38
CA VAL A 1007 0.56 -30.58 -29.18
C VAL A 1007 0.64 -32.06 -29.57
N HIS A 1008 0.81 -32.35 -30.87
CA HIS A 1008 1.02 -33.72 -31.35
C HIS A 1008 2.39 -34.26 -30.88
N GLU A 1009 2.45 -35.55 -30.51
CA GLU A 1009 3.65 -36.19 -29.93
C GLU A 1009 4.91 -36.03 -30.83
N SER A 1010 4.70 -35.94 -32.15
CA SER A 1010 5.73 -35.68 -33.16
C SER A 1010 6.36 -34.28 -33.04
N GLU A 1011 5.58 -33.23 -32.78
CA GLU A 1011 6.06 -31.85 -32.70
C GLU A 1011 6.88 -31.61 -31.43
N GLN A 1012 6.45 -32.20 -30.30
CA GLN A 1012 7.23 -32.17 -29.06
C GLN A 1012 8.56 -32.90 -29.20
N MET A 1013 8.58 -34.03 -29.92
CA MET A 1013 9.81 -34.77 -30.20
C MET A 1013 10.79 -33.93 -31.02
N ILE A 1014 10.32 -33.26 -32.08
CA ILE A 1014 11.14 -32.38 -32.94
C ILE A 1014 11.64 -31.17 -32.16
N ALA A 1015 10.76 -30.49 -31.41
CA ALA A 1015 11.12 -29.36 -30.55
C ALA A 1015 12.23 -29.72 -29.56
N THR A 1016 12.09 -30.89 -28.91
CA THR A 1016 13.08 -31.39 -27.95
C THR A 1016 14.42 -31.67 -28.62
N GLN A 1017 14.42 -32.22 -29.84
CA GLN A 1017 15.63 -32.52 -30.60
C GLN A 1017 16.37 -31.24 -31.03
N TYR A 1018 15.65 -30.21 -31.50
CA TYR A 1018 16.23 -28.92 -31.85
C TYR A 1018 16.75 -28.16 -30.63
N LEU A 1019 15.99 -28.10 -29.54
CA LEU A 1019 16.44 -27.47 -28.30
C LEU A 1019 17.69 -28.16 -27.72
N LYS A 1020 17.79 -29.49 -27.85
CA LYS A 1020 18.97 -30.24 -27.42
C LYS A 1020 20.18 -29.91 -28.29
N ALA A 1021 20.02 -29.80 -29.60
CA ALA A 1021 21.09 -29.41 -30.51
C ALA A 1021 21.57 -27.97 -30.25
N LEU A 1022 20.64 -27.03 -30.07
CA LEU A 1022 20.94 -25.62 -29.82
C LEU A 1022 21.58 -25.37 -28.44
N ARG A 1023 21.31 -26.20 -27.43
CA ARG A 1023 21.97 -26.10 -26.11
C ARG A 1023 23.41 -26.62 -26.08
N GLN A 1024 23.83 -27.39 -27.08
CA GLN A 1024 25.18 -27.95 -27.15
C GLN A 1024 26.21 -27.00 -27.79
N SER A 1025 25.76 -25.95 -28.49
CA SER A 1025 26.55 -24.81 -28.98
C SER A 1025 26.52 -23.61 -28.04
#